data_AF-A0A9X3R8S8-F1
#
_entry.id   AF-A0A9X3R8S8-F1
#
_cell.length_a   1.000
_cell.length_b   1.000
_cell.length_c   1.000
_cell.angle_alpha   90.00
_cell.angle_beta   90.00
_cell.angle_gamma   90.00
#
_symmetry.space_group_name_H-M   'P 1'
#
loop_
_entity.id
_entity.type
_entity.pdbx_description
1 polymer ?
#
loop_
_entity_poly.entity_id
_entity_poly.type
_entity_poly.pdbx_seq_one_letter_code
_entity_poly.pdbx_strand_id
1 'polypeptide(L)'
;MPTILHPKPEPPSRATQRLFRALLARRSQLAVTFAACVSLVWLAALAQDTPATAHAQIPQIIDDLPADYAADLTPQQREQVDLGRYVARLGDCVACHTGDKSKPMAGGLALETPFGKLYSTNITPDKTTGIGGYSFEQFERAMRKGVAADGHNLYPAMPYPSYAKMTAEDMKALYAYLMQGVKPIEQANRPSDMGFPFNQRWGLSLWNWMFLDDEPFKPLEDKGQVWNRGAYLVQGLGHCGACHTPRGIAFQEKTMTSEGGNDHLFLAGETVEGWRALSLRNLWTPEETAEMLKTGRNRHGTVSGNMVDVVQHSTQYMTDADLLAIGTYLKSLPPGKDDLPMQVVQGPGPVITPRQSGGAAKPGDMPIDIFTSRGGLGYLQFCADCHRSNGDGVPNAFPSLAGNNTLQSQDPSTLIHIMLTGWRAPVTQSHARPLTMPSFAQLSDQEIAEILNFTRRAWGRVDARDIKVSDVTSARRQLDAKADSHRPFETPRLAEMLKEKNGEQLVLGARLNIDTARMLPNNVGNKLNCASCHLNAGTVADGSPYVGVSAFFPSYAPRAGRVITLEDRINGCFLRSMNGKPLPITSDEMKAMVAYFDWMKRETKPEDKVEGRGVGKIDQRLIPNTENGKRIYAAQCALCHGDNGEGVKNAKGEMVYPPLWGDESFNIGAGMARTYTAAAFVKRNMPIAFGTHFPLGQGGLSDQEAVDVAEYFSHMPRPDFPAKVKDWPQDKKPADARY
;
A
#
# COMPACT_ATOMS: atom_id res chain seq x y z
N MET A 1 -97.79 -9.32 -41.66
CA MET A 1 -97.44 -8.17 -40.79
C MET A 1 -96.06 -7.68 -41.21
N PRO A 2 -95.85 -6.38 -41.39
CA PRO A 2 -95.23 -5.85 -42.61
C PRO A 2 -93.70 -5.81 -42.60
N THR A 3 -93.17 -6.00 -43.81
CA THR A 3 -91.80 -5.87 -44.27
C THR A 3 -91.41 -4.38 -44.37
N ILE A 4 -90.30 -3.96 -43.75
CA ILE A 4 -89.62 -2.70 -44.08
C ILE A 4 -88.15 -3.02 -44.34
N LEU A 5 -87.75 -2.80 -45.60
CA LEU A 5 -86.39 -2.85 -46.12
C LEU A 5 -85.64 -1.56 -45.72
N HIS A 6 -84.42 -1.70 -45.20
CA HIS A 6 -83.43 -0.60 -45.17
C HIS A 6 -82.22 -0.95 -46.05
N PRO A 7 -81.66 0.03 -46.79
CA PRO A 7 -80.74 -0.19 -47.90
C PRO A 7 -79.30 -0.46 -47.43
N LYS A 8 -78.56 -1.22 -48.24
CA LYS A 8 -77.10 -1.39 -48.07
C LYS A 8 -76.38 -0.06 -48.37
N PRO A 9 -75.34 0.31 -47.59
CA PRO A 9 -74.52 1.48 -47.89
C PRO A 9 -73.55 1.19 -49.07
N GLU A 10 -73.43 2.13 -49.99
CA GLU A 10 -72.47 2.12 -51.09
C GLU A 10 -71.01 2.21 -50.58
N PRO A 11 -70.04 1.57 -51.26
CA PRO A 11 -68.65 1.72 -50.91
C PRO A 11 -68.10 3.11 -51.28
N PRO A 12 -67.22 3.70 -50.47
CA PRO A 12 -66.69 5.04 -50.70
C PRO A 12 -65.84 5.11 -51.99
N SER A 13 -65.93 6.25 -52.69
CA SER A 13 -65.25 6.48 -53.96
C SER A 13 -63.72 6.31 -53.88
N ARG A 14 -63.09 5.95 -55.02
CA ARG A 14 -61.63 5.75 -55.14
C ARG A 14 -60.81 6.98 -54.70
N ALA A 15 -61.38 8.17 -54.71
CA ALA A 15 -60.72 9.39 -54.23
C ALA A 15 -60.59 9.41 -52.70
N THR A 16 -61.64 9.00 -51.98
CA THR A 16 -61.67 8.96 -50.50
C THR A 16 -60.73 7.88 -49.96
N GLN A 17 -60.61 6.74 -50.64
CA GLN A 17 -59.66 5.68 -50.26
C GLN A 17 -58.19 6.06 -50.48
N ARG A 18 -57.89 6.88 -51.51
CA ARG A 18 -56.54 7.40 -51.76
C ARG A 18 -56.12 8.43 -50.71
N LEU A 19 -57.02 9.33 -50.31
CA LEU A 19 -56.73 10.31 -49.24
C LEU A 19 -56.50 9.61 -47.89
N PHE A 20 -57.32 8.61 -47.55
CA PHE A 20 -57.17 7.86 -46.30
C PHE A 20 -55.86 7.07 -46.25
N ARG A 21 -55.45 6.42 -47.36
CA ARG A 21 -54.14 5.72 -47.44
C ARG A 21 -52.96 6.69 -47.36
N ALA A 22 -53.04 7.88 -47.96
CA ALA A 22 -51.98 8.88 -47.87
C ALA A 22 -51.85 9.49 -46.46
N LEU A 23 -52.97 9.71 -45.76
CA LEU A 23 -52.98 10.19 -44.37
C LEU A 23 -52.50 9.14 -43.37
N LEU A 24 -52.85 7.86 -43.57
CA LEU A 24 -52.33 6.75 -42.77
C LEU A 24 -50.84 6.52 -42.99
N ALA A 25 -50.35 6.62 -44.24
CA ALA A 25 -48.93 6.48 -44.56
C ALA A 25 -48.06 7.63 -43.99
N ARG A 26 -48.58 8.87 -43.98
CA ARG A 26 -47.87 10.00 -43.33
C ARG A 26 -47.91 9.90 -41.81
N ARG A 27 -49.02 9.44 -41.20
CA ARG A 27 -49.07 9.21 -39.75
C ARG A 27 -48.18 8.06 -39.30
N SER A 28 -48.06 6.98 -40.08
CA SER A 28 -47.13 5.89 -39.75
C SER A 28 -45.68 6.27 -39.97
N GLN A 29 -45.34 7.05 -41.00
CA GLN A 29 -43.97 7.54 -41.20
C GLN A 29 -43.55 8.57 -40.14
N LEU A 30 -44.44 9.47 -39.70
CA LEU A 30 -44.18 10.42 -38.60
C LEU A 30 -44.15 9.71 -37.24
N ALA A 31 -45.00 8.72 -36.98
CA ALA A 31 -44.96 7.94 -35.73
C ALA A 31 -43.73 7.03 -35.65
N VAL A 32 -43.28 6.45 -36.77
CA VAL A 32 -42.07 5.60 -36.82
C VAL A 32 -40.79 6.44 -36.73
N THR A 33 -40.75 7.65 -37.31
CA THR A 33 -39.60 8.56 -37.15
C THR A 33 -39.56 9.21 -35.77
N PHE A 34 -40.70 9.57 -35.18
CA PHE A 34 -40.74 10.09 -33.81
C PHE A 34 -40.45 8.99 -32.78
N ALA A 35 -40.95 7.76 -32.98
CA ALA A 35 -40.58 6.62 -32.13
C ALA A 35 -39.11 6.24 -32.30
N ALA A 36 -38.55 6.25 -33.51
CA ALA A 36 -37.13 5.97 -33.72
C ALA A 36 -36.22 7.06 -33.13
N CYS A 37 -36.57 8.34 -33.26
CA CYS A 37 -35.81 9.44 -32.66
C CYS A 37 -35.98 9.49 -31.13
N VAL A 38 -37.16 9.22 -30.58
CA VAL A 38 -37.36 9.12 -29.12
C VAL A 38 -36.67 7.87 -28.56
N SER A 39 -36.63 6.76 -29.30
CA SER A 39 -35.88 5.54 -28.92
C SER A 39 -34.37 5.78 -29.00
N LEU A 40 -33.87 6.50 -30.01
CA LEU A 40 -32.45 6.84 -30.15
C LEU A 40 -32.01 7.89 -29.14
N VAL A 41 -32.87 8.84 -28.77
CA VAL A 41 -32.60 9.82 -27.71
C VAL A 41 -32.72 9.18 -26.32
N TRP A 42 -33.60 8.19 -26.12
CA TRP A 42 -33.64 7.39 -24.88
C TRP A 42 -32.51 6.37 -24.80
N LEU A 43 -32.06 5.77 -25.90
CA LEU A 43 -30.88 4.88 -25.93
C LEU A 43 -29.58 5.67 -25.77
N ALA A 44 -29.49 6.89 -26.32
CA ALA A 44 -28.37 7.80 -26.05
C ALA A 44 -28.40 8.39 -24.64
N ALA A 45 -29.59 8.61 -24.05
CA ALA A 45 -29.74 9.03 -22.65
C ALA A 45 -29.62 7.87 -21.64
N LEU A 46 -29.61 6.61 -22.09
CA LEU A 46 -29.27 5.43 -21.28
C LEU A 46 -27.81 5.00 -21.44
N ALA A 47 -27.08 5.58 -22.40
CA ALA A 47 -25.61 5.68 -22.35
C ALA A 47 -25.18 6.82 -21.42
N GLN A 48 -25.93 7.05 -20.33
CA GLN A 48 -25.41 7.74 -19.16
C GLN A 48 -24.23 6.91 -18.68
N ASP A 49 -23.04 7.51 -18.66
CA ASP A 49 -21.87 7.01 -17.98
C ASP A 49 -22.31 6.37 -16.66
N THR A 50 -22.34 5.04 -16.59
CA THR A 50 -22.52 4.37 -15.31
C THR A 50 -21.42 4.91 -14.41
N PRO A 51 -21.75 5.56 -13.28
CA PRO A 51 -20.74 6.22 -12.47
C PRO A 51 -19.69 5.17 -12.08
N ALA A 52 -18.42 5.50 -12.33
CA ALA A 52 -17.32 4.62 -12.02
C ALA A 52 -17.41 4.20 -10.54
N THR A 53 -17.29 2.91 -10.27
CA THR A 53 -17.32 2.38 -8.90
C THR A 53 -16.13 2.95 -8.09
N ALA A 54 -16.19 2.84 -6.77
CA ALA A 54 -15.16 3.42 -5.89
C ALA A 54 -13.72 3.00 -6.28
N HIS A 55 -13.52 1.73 -6.66
CA HIS A 55 -12.20 1.24 -7.06
C HIS A 55 -11.87 1.44 -8.55
N ALA A 56 -12.84 1.88 -9.36
CA ALA A 56 -12.62 2.32 -10.72
C ALA A 56 -12.11 3.77 -10.80
N GLN A 57 -12.14 4.50 -9.69
CA GLN A 57 -11.62 5.86 -9.56
C GLN A 57 -10.21 5.84 -8.95
N ILE A 58 -9.34 6.72 -9.43
CA ILE A 58 -8.03 6.95 -8.78
C ILE A 58 -8.31 7.63 -7.43
N PRO A 59 -7.74 7.14 -6.31
CA PRO A 59 -7.94 7.76 -5.01
C PRO A 59 -7.66 9.26 -5.07
N GLN A 60 -8.63 10.07 -4.66
CA GLN A 60 -8.46 11.51 -4.63
C GLN A 60 -7.62 11.90 -3.42
N ILE A 61 -6.69 12.82 -3.64
CA ILE A 61 -6.00 13.48 -2.54
C ILE A 61 -6.99 14.46 -1.95
N ILE A 62 -7.36 14.23 -0.70
CA ILE A 62 -8.17 15.19 0.04
C ILE A 62 -7.26 16.38 0.28
N ASP A 63 -7.43 17.44 -0.50
CA ASP A 63 -6.91 18.75 -0.15
C ASP A 63 -7.75 19.25 1.03
N ASP A 64 -7.23 19.02 2.22
CA ASP A 64 -7.78 19.43 3.51
C ASP A 64 -7.89 20.96 3.65
N LEU A 65 -7.39 21.73 2.67
CA LEU A 65 -7.41 23.19 2.62
C LEU A 65 -7.99 23.65 1.27
N PRO A 66 -9.30 23.58 1.02
CA PRO A 66 -9.88 23.90 -0.28
C PRO A 66 -9.53 25.34 -0.70
N ALA A 67 -9.17 25.54 -1.97
CA ALA A 67 -8.78 26.84 -2.53
C ALA A 67 -9.93 27.87 -2.64
N ASP A 68 -11.09 27.59 -2.03
CA ASP A 68 -12.33 28.38 -2.16
C ASP A 68 -12.43 29.55 -1.17
N TYR A 69 -11.37 29.88 -0.43
CA TYR A 69 -11.35 30.91 0.62
C TYR A 69 -11.53 32.37 0.13
N ALA A 70 -11.71 32.64 -1.16
CA ALA A 70 -11.42 33.98 -1.68
C ALA A 70 -12.27 34.53 -2.83
N ALA A 71 -13.60 34.57 -2.68
CA ALA A 71 -14.38 35.53 -3.47
C ALA A 71 -14.12 36.98 -3.03
N ASP A 72 -13.94 37.22 -1.72
CA ASP A 72 -14.00 38.58 -1.14
C ASP A 72 -12.64 39.18 -0.72
N LEU A 73 -11.52 38.45 -0.87
CA LEU A 73 -10.18 38.93 -0.52
C LEU A 73 -9.55 39.77 -1.64
N THR A 74 -8.78 40.81 -1.28
CA THR A 74 -7.95 41.54 -2.25
C THR A 74 -6.80 40.66 -2.76
N PRO A 75 -6.18 40.96 -3.92
CA PRO A 75 -5.04 40.18 -4.43
C PRO A 75 -3.88 40.04 -3.43
N GLN A 76 -3.57 41.11 -2.68
CA GLN A 76 -2.50 41.10 -1.67
C GLN A 76 -2.85 40.23 -0.45
N GLN A 77 -4.10 40.26 0.00
CA GLN A 77 -4.57 39.38 1.06
C GLN A 77 -4.54 37.91 0.62
N ARG A 78 -4.94 37.63 -0.63
CA ARG A 78 -4.84 36.28 -1.19
C ARG A 78 -3.39 35.79 -1.18
N GLU A 79 -2.45 36.58 -1.68
CA GLU A 79 -1.03 36.22 -1.68
C GLU A 79 -0.50 35.93 -0.26
N GLN A 80 -0.88 36.75 0.72
CA GLN A 80 -0.48 36.53 2.11
C GLN A 80 -1.11 35.26 2.72
N VAL A 81 -2.38 34.98 2.39
CA VAL A 81 -3.09 33.76 2.81
C VAL A 81 -2.50 32.53 2.12
N ASP A 82 -2.11 32.62 0.86
CA ASP A 82 -1.46 31.55 0.10
C ASP A 82 -0.07 31.24 0.68
N LEU A 83 0.72 32.27 1.00
CA LEU A 83 1.98 32.10 1.72
C LEU A 83 1.74 31.47 3.10
N GLY A 84 0.74 31.92 3.84
CA GLY A 84 0.39 31.36 5.14
C GLY A 84 -0.06 29.90 5.06
N ARG A 85 -0.76 29.53 3.99
CA ARG A 85 -1.13 28.15 3.69
C ARG A 85 0.12 27.29 3.46
N TYR A 86 1.07 27.80 2.69
CA TYR A 86 2.36 27.15 2.49
C TYR A 86 3.11 26.98 3.81
N VAL A 87 3.18 28.02 4.65
CA VAL A 87 3.80 27.99 5.97
C VAL A 87 3.10 26.99 6.91
N ALA A 88 1.78 26.89 6.87
CA ALA A 88 1.03 25.88 7.63
C ALA A 88 1.36 24.44 7.18
N ARG A 89 1.60 24.24 5.88
CA ARG A 89 2.12 22.96 5.36
C ARG A 89 3.55 22.72 5.84
N LEU A 90 4.43 23.73 5.83
CA LEU A 90 5.80 23.57 6.35
C LEU A 90 5.82 23.13 7.81
N GLY A 91 4.89 23.64 8.63
CA GLY A 91 4.76 23.37 10.06
C GLY A 91 3.95 22.12 10.44
N ASP A 92 3.53 21.33 9.44
CA ASP A 92 2.70 20.12 9.59
C ASP A 92 1.43 20.32 10.45
N CYS A 93 0.85 21.52 10.39
CA CYS A 93 -0.24 21.89 11.29
C CYS A 93 -1.46 20.97 11.12
N VAL A 94 -1.74 20.56 9.88
CA VAL A 94 -2.89 19.71 9.52
C VAL A 94 -2.78 18.34 10.14
N ALA A 95 -1.61 17.69 10.03
CA ALA A 95 -1.42 16.34 10.55
C ALA A 95 -1.68 16.31 12.06
N CYS A 96 -1.22 17.32 12.79
CA CYS A 96 -1.39 17.40 14.24
C CYS A 96 -2.81 17.85 14.65
N HIS A 97 -3.38 18.85 13.97
CA HIS A 97 -4.64 19.50 14.40
C HIS A 97 -5.89 18.93 13.72
N THR A 98 -5.83 17.76 13.11
CA THR A 98 -7.00 17.10 12.48
C THR A 98 -7.25 15.72 13.07
N GLY A 99 -8.11 15.64 14.10
CA GLY A 99 -8.57 14.35 14.64
C GLY A 99 -9.68 13.70 13.80
N ASP A 100 -10.61 14.51 13.30
CA ASP A 100 -11.68 14.10 12.38
C ASP A 100 -11.39 14.67 10.98
N LYS A 101 -11.19 13.81 9.99
CA LYS A 101 -10.86 14.21 8.61
C LYS A 101 -11.95 15.03 7.94
N SER A 102 -13.19 14.99 8.42
CA SER A 102 -14.27 15.86 7.94
C SER A 102 -14.21 17.28 8.53
N LYS A 103 -13.37 17.49 9.54
CA LYS A 103 -13.20 18.75 10.28
C LYS A 103 -11.70 19.11 10.39
N PRO A 104 -11.05 19.48 9.27
CA PRO A 104 -9.62 19.82 9.28
C PRO A 104 -9.32 20.93 10.29
N MET A 105 -8.18 20.83 10.97
CA MET A 105 -7.67 21.83 11.93
C MET A 105 -8.50 22.03 13.22
N ALA A 106 -9.58 21.27 13.40
CA ALA A 106 -10.49 21.38 14.55
C ALA A 106 -10.01 20.64 15.82
N GLY A 107 -8.80 20.09 15.82
CA GLY A 107 -8.18 19.39 16.94
C GLY A 107 -8.70 17.97 17.15
N GLY A 108 -8.45 17.42 18.34
CA GLY A 108 -8.97 16.13 18.79
C GLY A 108 -8.09 14.91 18.46
N LEU A 109 -6.95 15.09 17.81
CA LEU A 109 -5.98 14.00 17.59
C LEU A 109 -5.33 13.62 18.92
N ALA A 110 -5.29 12.32 19.23
CA ALA A 110 -4.62 11.80 20.42
C ALA A 110 -3.13 11.57 20.14
N LEU A 111 -2.27 12.09 21.02
CA LEU A 111 -0.83 11.90 21.03
C LEU A 111 -0.49 11.07 22.27
N GLU A 112 0.01 9.85 22.05
CA GLU A 112 0.40 8.94 23.12
C GLU A 112 1.80 9.32 23.63
N THR A 113 1.90 9.74 24.89
CA THR A 113 3.20 10.04 25.51
C THR A 113 3.51 9.04 26.62
N PRO A 114 4.79 8.90 27.04
CA PRO A 114 5.14 8.12 28.23
C PRO A 114 4.42 8.57 29.51
N PHE A 115 3.78 9.74 29.50
CA PHE A 115 3.16 10.38 30.66
C PHE A 115 1.61 10.40 30.60
N GLY A 116 1.02 9.80 29.55
CA GLY A 116 -0.42 9.79 29.28
C GLY A 116 -0.76 10.43 27.92
N LYS A 117 -2.06 10.69 27.68
CA LYS A 117 -2.52 11.17 26.37
C LYS A 117 -2.65 12.68 26.33
N LEU A 118 -2.07 13.30 25.32
CA LEU A 118 -2.34 14.69 24.95
C LEU A 118 -3.32 14.73 23.77
N TYR A 119 -4.16 15.74 23.69
CA TYR A 119 -5.05 15.95 22.55
C TYR A 119 -4.73 17.28 21.87
N SER A 120 -4.68 17.30 20.56
CA SER A 120 -4.50 18.54 19.79
C SER A 120 -5.71 19.46 19.92
N THR A 121 -5.46 20.77 19.86
CA THR A 121 -6.49 21.81 20.03
C THR A 121 -7.09 22.25 18.70
N ASN A 122 -8.29 22.80 18.72
CA ASN A 122 -8.91 23.48 17.61
C ASN A 122 -8.17 24.80 17.31
N ILE A 123 -7.60 24.91 16.12
CA ILE A 123 -6.88 26.11 15.63
C ILE A 123 -7.61 26.80 14.48
N THR A 124 -8.89 26.47 14.26
CA THR A 124 -9.74 27.19 13.31
C THR A 124 -10.08 28.59 13.85
N PRO A 125 -10.54 29.53 13.02
CA PRO A 125 -10.90 30.88 13.47
C PRO A 125 -12.25 30.94 14.17
N ASP A 126 -12.78 29.80 14.63
CA ASP A 126 -13.96 29.78 15.49
C ASP A 126 -13.69 30.59 16.77
N LYS A 127 -14.63 31.46 17.13
CA LYS A 127 -14.47 32.41 18.24
C LYS A 127 -14.71 31.79 19.61
N THR A 128 -15.39 30.65 19.66
CA THR A 128 -15.85 30.02 20.91
C THR A 128 -14.89 28.92 21.36
N THR A 129 -14.44 28.10 20.41
CA THR A 129 -13.70 26.86 20.66
C THR A 129 -12.34 26.82 19.96
N GLY A 130 -12.12 27.70 18.97
CA GLY A 130 -10.87 27.85 18.23
C GLY A 130 -10.04 29.07 18.66
N ILE A 131 -9.19 29.56 17.76
CA ILE A 131 -8.31 30.70 17.98
C ILE A 131 -8.89 32.03 17.47
N GLY A 132 -10.17 32.08 17.12
CA GLY A 132 -10.81 33.26 16.52
C GLY A 132 -10.76 34.55 17.35
N GLY A 133 -10.45 34.45 18.65
CA GLY A 133 -10.25 35.57 19.56
C GLY A 133 -8.78 35.96 19.81
N TYR A 134 -7.81 35.25 19.24
CA TYR A 134 -6.38 35.54 19.44
C TYR A 134 -5.99 36.81 18.68
N SER A 135 -5.29 37.74 19.33
CA SER A 135 -4.53 38.77 18.62
C SER A 135 -3.29 38.17 17.95
N PHE A 136 -2.68 38.89 17.01
CA PHE A 136 -1.43 38.45 16.39
C PHE A 136 -0.32 38.25 17.44
N GLU A 137 -0.20 39.15 18.42
CA GLU A 137 0.81 39.07 19.48
C GLU A 137 0.57 37.89 20.41
N GLN A 138 -0.70 37.56 20.71
CA GLN A 138 -1.04 36.37 21.47
C GLN A 138 -0.72 35.09 20.70
N PHE A 139 -0.99 35.08 19.39
CA PHE A 139 -0.63 33.98 18.50
C PHE A 139 0.89 33.79 18.41
N GLU A 140 1.63 34.87 18.16
CA GLU A 140 3.10 34.83 18.09
C GLU A 140 3.70 34.35 19.41
N ARG A 141 3.16 34.82 20.56
CA ARG A 141 3.59 34.33 21.88
C ARG A 141 3.30 32.85 22.08
N ALA A 142 2.17 32.33 21.60
CA ALA A 142 1.88 30.91 21.64
C ALA A 142 2.88 30.11 20.79
N MET A 143 3.17 30.58 19.57
CA MET A 143 4.06 29.91 18.62
C MET A 143 5.53 29.96 19.04
N ARG A 144 6.03 31.08 19.60
CA ARG A 144 7.45 31.21 19.97
C ARG A 144 7.75 30.79 21.40
N LYS A 145 6.81 31.00 22.32
CA LYS A 145 7.04 30.84 23.76
C LYS A 145 6.21 29.76 24.41
N GLY A 146 5.30 29.12 23.66
CA GLY A 146 4.42 28.11 24.20
C GLY A 146 3.46 28.66 25.25
N VAL A 147 3.01 29.91 25.13
CA VAL A 147 2.06 30.52 26.09
C VAL A 147 0.77 30.93 25.38
N ALA A 148 -0.34 30.29 25.74
CA ALA A 148 -1.65 30.53 25.15
C ALA A 148 -2.20 31.93 25.46
N ALA A 149 -3.30 32.33 24.79
CA ALA A 149 -3.88 33.66 24.95
C ALA A 149 -4.31 33.97 26.40
N ASP A 150 -4.84 32.97 27.10
CA ASP A 150 -5.24 33.03 28.52
C ASP A 150 -4.04 32.94 29.52
N GLY A 151 -2.82 32.76 29.01
CA GLY A 151 -1.59 32.74 29.79
C GLY A 151 -1.13 31.36 30.25
N HIS A 152 -1.85 30.27 29.99
CA HIS A 152 -1.36 28.94 30.35
C HIS A 152 -0.24 28.47 29.40
N ASN A 153 0.69 27.65 29.92
CA ASN A 153 1.75 27.06 29.09
C ASN A 153 1.23 25.87 28.28
N LEU A 154 1.64 25.81 27.03
CA LEU A 154 1.45 24.71 26.09
C LEU A 154 2.52 23.65 26.34
N TYR A 155 2.15 22.38 26.15
CA TYR A 155 3.11 21.30 26.20
C TYR A 155 4.00 21.35 24.94
N PRO A 156 5.32 21.10 25.05
CA PRO A 156 6.26 21.11 23.92
C PRO A 156 6.06 19.96 22.92
N ALA A 157 4.93 19.24 23.03
CA ALA A 157 4.40 18.41 21.95
C ALA A 157 3.92 19.27 20.77
N MET A 158 3.43 20.48 21.03
CA MET A 158 3.44 21.53 20.01
C MET A 158 4.89 22.04 19.93
N PRO A 159 5.59 21.94 18.79
CA PRO A 159 7.03 22.19 18.71
C PRO A 159 7.35 23.69 18.67
N TYR A 160 6.83 24.47 19.62
CA TYR A 160 7.10 25.90 19.78
C TYR A 160 8.60 26.25 19.91
N PRO A 161 9.50 25.39 20.46
CA PRO A 161 10.93 25.68 20.41
C PRO A 161 11.49 25.70 18.98
N SER A 162 10.90 24.92 18.06
CA SER A 162 11.26 24.96 16.64
C SER A 162 10.58 26.13 15.94
N TYR A 163 9.29 26.38 16.21
CA TYR A 163 8.56 27.51 15.63
C TYR A 163 9.12 28.87 16.05
N ALA A 164 9.82 28.95 17.18
CA ALA A 164 10.60 30.13 17.57
C ALA A 164 11.59 30.58 16.48
N LYS A 165 12.03 29.69 15.59
CA LYS A 165 12.95 30.00 14.50
C LYS A 165 12.29 30.74 13.32
N MET A 166 10.96 30.74 13.24
CA MET A 166 10.22 31.38 12.15
C MET A 166 10.54 32.87 11.99
N THR A 167 10.58 33.33 10.75
CA THR A 167 10.64 34.77 10.46
C THR A 167 9.35 35.48 10.90
N ALA A 168 9.42 36.79 11.10
CA ALA A 168 8.22 37.58 11.41
C ALA A 168 7.21 37.60 10.25
N GLU A 169 7.70 37.47 9.01
CA GLU A 169 6.86 37.40 7.81
C GLU A 169 6.07 36.10 7.76
N ASP A 170 6.73 34.95 7.93
CA ASP A 170 6.07 33.64 7.94
C ASP A 170 5.05 33.55 9.09
N MET A 171 5.37 34.12 10.26
CA MET A 171 4.44 34.18 11.41
C MET A 171 3.16 34.95 11.07
N LYS A 172 3.28 36.10 10.41
CA LYS A 172 2.14 36.93 9.99
C LYS A 172 1.32 36.26 8.90
N ALA A 173 1.99 35.64 7.92
CA ALA A 173 1.33 34.91 6.85
C ALA A 173 0.53 33.73 7.43
N LEU A 174 1.13 32.93 8.32
CA LEU A 174 0.46 31.82 8.99
C LEU A 174 -0.78 32.28 9.77
N TYR A 175 -0.66 33.35 10.55
CA TYR A 175 -1.80 33.92 11.26
C TYR A 175 -2.91 34.39 10.30
N ALA A 176 -2.55 35.10 9.22
CA ALA A 176 -3.52 35.54 8.22
C ALA A 176 -4.26 34.35 7.59
N TYR A 177 -3.54 33.27 7.26
CA TYR A 177 -4.13 32.05 6.73
C TYR A 177 -5.07 31.37 7.73
N LEU A 178 -4.67 31.18 8.99
CA LEU A 178 -5.54 30.57 9.99
C LEU A 178 -6.81 31.41 10.24
N MET A 179 -6.69 32.74 10.20
CA MET A 179 -7.80 33.64 10.49
C MET A 179 -8.75 33.88 9.31
N GLN A 180 -8.26 33.80 8.08
CA GLN A 180 -9.00 34.19 6.87
C GLN A 180 -9.17 33.05 5.86
N GLY A 181 -8.23 32.09 5.81
CA GLY A 181 -8.22 30.98 4.87
C GLY A 181 -8.88 29.70 5.39
N VAL A 182 -8.88 29.48 6.71
CA VAL A 182 -9.46 28.27 7.33
C VAL A 182 -10.95 28.48 7.65
N LYS A 183 -11.79 27.49 7.34
CA LYS A 183 -13.21 27.52 7.70
C LYS A 183 -13.37 27.41 9.22
N PRO A 184 -14.18 28.25 9.87
CA PRO A 184 -14.42 28.17 11.31
C PRO A 184 -15.22 26.89 11.61
N ILE A 185 -14.75 26.10 12.58
CA ILE A 185 -15.44 24.88 13.02
C ILE A 185 -15.59 24.94 14.53
N GLU A 186 -16.84 24.91 15.00
CA GLU A 186 -17.14 24.81 16.42
C GLU A 186 -16.91 23.38 16.91
N GLN A 187 -15.82 23.17 17.64
CA GLN A 187 -15.41 21.88 18.18
C GLN A 187 -14.62 22.12 19.47
N ALA A 188 -15.21 21.73 20.61
CA ALA A 188 -14.58 21.92 21.91
C ALA A 188 -13.31 21.05 22.05
N ASN A 189 -12.28 21.64 22.67
CA ASN A 189 -11.02 20.95 22.98
C ASN A 189 -11.24 19.88 24.04
N ARG A 190 -10.57 18.73 23.86
CA ARG A 190 -10.55 17.66 24.86
C ARG A 190 -9.44 17.93 25.89
N PRO A 191 -9.71 17.81 27.20
CA PRO A 191 -8.66 17.92 28.21
C PRO A 191 -7.62 16.80 28.06
N SER A 192 -6.38 17.08 28.41
CA SER A 192 -5.31 16.08 28.46
C SER A 192 -5.57 15.02 29.52
N ASP A 193 -5.20 13.78 29.23
CA ASP A 193 -5.29 12.62 30.13
C ASP A 193 -3.89 12.21 30.63
N MET A 194 -3.11 13.21 31.07
CA MET A 194 -1.78 13.02 31.63
C MET A 194 -1.84 12.73 33.13
N GLY A 195 -0.98 11.83 33.60
CA GLY A 195 -0.85 11.51 35.02
C GLY A 195 -0.15 12.62 35.80
N PHE A 196 -0.35 12.65 37.13
CA PHE A 196 0.49 13.47 38.02
C PHE A 196 1.94 12.96 38.01
N PRO A 197 2.96 13.85 37.97
CA PRO A 197 2.87 15.32 38.06
C PRO A 197 2.75 16.04 36.71
N PHE A 198 2.72 15.34 35.58
CA PHE A 198 2.78 15.92 34.23
C PHE A 198 1.51 16.70 33.83
N ASN A 199 0.39 16.49 34.51
CA ASN A 199 -0.81 17.31 34.38
C ASN A 199 -0.66 18.74 34.93
N GLN A 200 0.42 19.05 35.66
CA GLN A 200 0.66 20.36 36.27
C GLN A 200 1.39 21.31 35.31
N ARG A 201 0.63 22.15 34.58
CA ARG A 201 1.19 23.05 33.54
C ARG A 201 2.13 24.15 34.06
N TRP A 202 2.13 24.48 35.34
CA TRP A 202 3.06 25.48 35.90
C TRP A 202 4.53 25.00 35.82
N GLY A 203 4.77 23.68 35.85
CA GLY A 203 6.11 23.10 35.69
C GLY A 203 6.73 23.41 34.32
N LEU A 204 5.90 23.69 33.30
CA LEU A 204 6.36 24.08 31.97
C LEU A 204 7.00 25.46 31.95
N SER A 205 6.67 26.36 32.89
CA SER A 205 7.39 27.65 33.00
C SER A 205 8.86 27.43 33.36
N LEU A 206 9.11 26.50 34.29
CA LEU A 206 10.47 26.13 34.68
C LEU A 206 11.19 25.40 33.53
N TRP A 207 10.47 24.53 32.82
CA TRP A 207 10.99 23.86 31.63
C TRP A 207 11.38 24.88 30.54
N ASN A 208 10.52 25.85 30.25
CA ASN A 208 10.80 26.92 29.28
C ASN A 208 12.03 27.73 29.70
N TRP A 209 12.14 28.12 30.97
CA TRP A 209 13.30 28.85 31.47
C TRP A 209 14.62 28.08 31.28
N MET A 210 14.59 26.74 31.37
CA MET A 210 15.79 25.92 31.23
C MET A 210 16.13 25.54 29.77
N PHE A 211 15.13 25.37 28.90
CA PHE A 211 15.32 24.68 27.61
C PHE A 211 14.78 25.42 26.38
N LEU A 212 13.98 26.47 26.54
CA LEU A 212 13.45 27.21 25.40
C LEU A 212 14.50 28.21 24.88
N ASP A 213 14.83 28.07 23.62
CA ASP A 213 15.48 29.11 22.82
C ASP A 213 14.41 29.78 21.94
N ASP A 214 13.99 30.98 22.33
CA ASP A 214 12.91 31.73 21.67
C ASP A 214 13.41 32.67 20.55
N GLU A 215 14.69 32.61 20.19
CA GLU A 215 15.28 33.47 19.17
C GLU A 215 14.97 32.97 17.74
N PRO A 216 14.65 33.89 16.80
CA PRO A 216 14.51 33.56 15.38
C PRO A 216 15.79 32.97 14.77
N PHE A 217 15.64 32.24 13.65
CA PHE A 217 16.77 31.74 12.89
C PHE A 217 17.66 32.88 12.40
N LYS A 218 18.97 32.73 12.56
CA LYS A 218 19.99 33.67 12.09
C LYS A 218 20.82 32.97 11.02
N PRO A 219 20.77 33.40 9.75
CA PRO A 219 21.60 32.83 8.70
C PRO A 219 23.09 32.95 9.03
N LEU A 220 23.85 31.90 8.72
CA LEU A 220 25.31 31.92 8.86
C LEU A 220 25.93 32.53 7.61
N GLU A 221 26.77 33.55 7.80
CA GLU A 221 27.38 34.33 6.71
C GLU A 221 28.36 33.51 5.85
N ASP A 222 29.02 32.52 6.44
CA ASP A 222 29.94 31.62 5.74
C ASP A 222 29.23 30.49 4.95
N LYS A 223 27.90 30.46 4.99
CA LYS A 223 27.07 29.46 4.29
C LYS A 223 26.26 30.11 3.16
N GLY A 224 26.08 29.35 2.07
CA GLY A 224 25.27 29.79 0.93
C GLY A 224 23.77 29.89 1.26
N GLN A 225 23.02 30.63 0.43
CA GLN A 225 21.57 30.84 0.63
C GLN A 225 20.76 29.53 0.69
N VAL A 226 21.07 28.57 -0.20
CA VAL A 226 20.38 27.26 -0.23
C VAL A 226 20.61 26.48 1.07
N TRP A 227 21.83 26.51 1.60
CA TRP A 227 22.14 25.86 2.87
C TRP A 227 21.39 26.52 4.03
N ASN A 228 21.39 27.85 4.10
CA ASN A 228 20.67 28.60 5.14
C ASN A 228 19.16 28.37 5.07
N ARG A 229 18.59 28.26 3.86
CA ARG A 229 17.17 27.90 3.67
C ARG A 229 16.88 26.49 4.19
N GLY A 230 17.74 25.52 3.90
CA GLY A 230 17.61 24.16 4.42
C GLY A 230 17.70 24.10 5.95
N ALA A 231 18.66 24.81 6.54
CA ALA A 231 18.81 24.91 7.99
C ALA A 231 17.57 25.54 8.65
N TYR A 232 17.05 26.63 8.08
CA TYR A 232 15.82 27.28 8.54
C TYR A 232 14.63 26.32 8.57
N LEU A 233 14.43 25.55 7.49
CA LEU A 233 13.31 24.62 7.38
C LEU A 233 13.47 23.45 8.35
N VAL A 234 14.67 22.88 8.47
CA VAL A 234 14.93 21.69 9.30
C VAL A 234 14.90 22.00 10.80
N GLN A 235 15.46 23.13 11.23
CA GLN A 235 15.48 23.56 12.63
C GLN A 235 14.19 24.29 13.04
N GLY A 236 13.48 24.87 12.07
CA GLY A 236 12.27 25.64 12.29
C GLY A 236 11.00 24.84 12.03
N LEU A 237 10.18 25.27 11.08
CA LEU A 237 8.84 24.73 10.85
C LEU A 237 8.82 23.23 10.53
N GLY A 238 9.82 22.69 9.82
CA GLY A 238 9.89 21.26 9.55
C GLY A 238 10.25 20.42 10.79
N HIS A 239 10.70 21.07 11.88
CA HIS A 239 10.93 20.50 13.21
C HIS A 239 11.52 19.09 13.20
N CYS A 240 12.49 18.83 12.32
CA CYS A 240 12.95 17.46 12.06
C CYS A 240 13.61 16.86 13.31
N GLY A 241 14.20 17.72 14.15
CA GLY A 241 14.77 17.36 15.45
C GLY A 241 13.76 16.75 16.41
N ALA A 242 12.48 17.10 16.30
CA ALA A 242 11.44 16.61 17.20
C ALA A 242 11.31 15.07 17.17
N CYS A 243 11.65 14.43 16.04
CA CYS A 243 11.67 12.97 15.95
C CYS A 243 13.08 12.41 15.78
N HIS A 244 14.00 13.16 15.19
CA HIS A 244 15.32 12.67 14.82
C HIS A 244 16.44 13.08 15.78
N THR A 245 16.18 13.86 16.82
CA THR A 245 17.19 14.19 17.85
C THR A 245 16.90 13.44 19.16
N PRO A 246 17.92 12.85 19.82
CA PRO A 246 17.72 12.18 21.09
C PRO A 246 17.15 13.06 22.19
N ARG A 247 16.33 12.48 23.07
CA ARG A 247 15.69 13.20 24.18
C ARG A 247 16.53 13.22 25.47
N GLY A 248 16.50 14.34 26.17
CA GLY A 248 17.12 14.55 27.48
C GLY A 248 16.25 14.07 28.65
N ILE A 249 16.74 14.28 29.87
CA ILE A 249 16.05 13.83 31.10
C ILE A 249 14.67 14.47 31.32
N ALA A 250 14.45 15.67 30.78
CA ALA A 250 13.17 16.38 30.85
C ALA A 250 12.41 16.29 29.52
N PHE A 251 12.70 15.27 28.70
CA PHE A 251 12.12 15.01 27.40
C PHE A 251 12.33 16.11 26.34
N GLN A 252 13.21 17.08 26.62
CA GLN A 252 13.67 18.09 25.67
C GLN A 252 14.59 17.47 24.61
N GLU A 253 14.70 18.07 23.43
CA GLU A 253 15.76 17.71 22.48
C GLU A 253 17.11 18.05 23.09
N LYS A 254 18.10 17.15 23.00
CA LYS A 254 19.44 17.41 23.55
C LYS A 254 20.17 18.58 22.85
N THR A 255 19.79 18.89 21.62
CA THR A 255 20.26 20.04 20.85
C THR A 255 19.27 20.34 19.72
N MET A 256 19.12 21.61 19.34
CA MET A 256 18.24 22.05 18.23
C MET A 256 19.03 22.48 16.99
N THR A 257 20.37 22.44 17.05
CA THR A 257 21.25 22.98 16.01
C THR A 257 22.44 22.07 15.77
N SER A 258 23.03 22.22 14.57
CA SER A 258 24.29 21.63 14.17
C SER A 258 25.52 22.42 14.65
N GLU A 259 25.34 23.37 15.58
CA GLU A 259 26.41 24.18 16.16
C GLU A 259 26.60 23.89 17.66
N GLY A 260 27.81 24.11 18.18
CA GLY A 260 28.14 23.93 19.59
C GLY A 260 28.58 22.50 19.98
N GLY A 261 28.83 22.27 21.28
CA GLY A 261 29.50 21.05 21.76
C GLY A 261 28.70 19.75 21.67
N ASN A 262 27.38 19.82 21.46
CA ASN A 262 26.47 18.67 21.34
C ASN A 262 25.97 18.47 19.91
N ASP A 263 26.57 19.13 18.92
CA ASP A 263 26.19 19.09 17.50
C ASP A 263 26.04 17.67 16.96
N HIS A 264 26.88 16.72 17.39
CA HIS A 264 26.86 15.31 16.97
C HIS A 264 25.56 14.57 17.33
N LEU A 265 24.76 15.09 18.26
CA LEU A 265 23.46 14.52 18.64
C LEU A 265 22.31 15.04 17.77
N PHE A 266 22.48 16.20 17.13
CA PHE A 266 21.42 16.81 16.33
C PHE A 266 21.07 15.88 15.16
N LEU A 267 19.80 15.49 15.04
CA LEU A 267 19.34 14.58 13.97
C LEU A 267 20.06 13.22 13.90
N ALA A 268 20.62 12.74 15.01
CA ALA A 268 21.32 11.45 15.11
C ALA A 268 20.39 10.22 15.24
N GLY A 269 19.08 10.43 15.13
CA GLY A 269 18.01 9.45 15.26
C GLY A 269 17.57 9.21 16.71
N GLU A 270 16.27 8.99 16.91
CA GLU A 270 15.65 8.64 18.19
C GLU A 270 14.58 7.56 17.99
N THR A 271 14.22 6.83 19.04
CA THR A 271 13.06 5.94 19.04
C THR A 271 11.86 6.66 19.65
N VAL A 272 10.83 6.89 18.83
CA VAL A 272 9.61 7.63 19.18
C VAL A 272 8.40 6.74 18.92
N GLU A 273 7.53 6.57 19.92
CA GLU A 273 6.30 5.75 19.80
C GLU A 273 6.54 4.32 19.27
N GLY A 274 7.67 3.72 19.64
CA GLY A 274 8.05 2.38 19.17
C GLY A 274 8.55 2.32 17.73
N TRP A 275 8.76 3.46 17.07
CA TRP A 275 9.39 3.60 15.77
C TRP A 275 10.80 4.14 15.92
N ARG A 276 11.77 3.57 15.20
CA ARG A 276 13.13 4.12 15.12
C ARG A 276 13.20 5.16 14.00
N ALA A 277 13.28 6.43 14.38
CA ALA A 277 13.66 7.51 13.48
C ALA A 277 15.15 7.40 13.16
N LEU A 278 15.50 7.37 11.88
CA LEU A 278 16.87 7.21 11.41
C LEU A 278 17.71 8.47 11.70
N SER A 279 19.04 8.35 11.73
CA SER A 279 19.87 9.55 11.62
C SER A 279 19.67 10.18 10.23
N LEU A 280 19.50 11.50 10.18
CA LEU A 280 19.38 12.25 8.92
C LEU A 280 20.73 12.80 8.44
N ARG A 281 21.80 12.60 9.22
CA ARG A 281 23.11 13.21 8.99
C ARG A 281 23.83 12.52 7.84
N ASN A 282 23.99 13.20 6.71
CA ASN A 282 24.69 12.68 5.54
C ASN A 282 24.14 11.32 5.03
N LEU A 283 22.83 11.09 5.19
CA LEU A 283 22.18 9.83 4.86
C LEU A 283 22.09 9.58 3.35
N TRP A 284 21.55 10.56 2.61
CA TRP A 284 21.26 10.47 1.18
C TRP A 284 21.67 11.73 0.44
N THR A 285 21.63 11.67 -0.89
CA THR A 285 21.89 12.84 -1.73
C THR A 285 20.76 13.84 -1.54
N PRO A 286 21.00 15.14 -1.83
CA PRO A 286 19.93 16.13 -1.75
C PRO A 286 18.70 15.72 -2.57
N GLU A 287 18.90 15.14 -3.75
CA GLU A 287 17.85 14.72 -4.67
C GLU A 287 17.05 13.52 -4.13
N GLU A 288 17.73 12.50 -3.58
CA GLU A 288 17.06 11.35 -2.97
C GLU A 288 16.29 11.71 -1.69
N THR A 289 16.79 12.72 -0.96
CA THR A 289 16.09 13.27 0.20
C THR A 289 14.84 14.03 -0.24
N ALA A 290 14.97 14.87 -1.26
CA ALA A 290 13.82 15.58 -1.85
C ALA A 290 12.77 14.60 -2.40
N GLU A 291 13.19 13.52 -3.09
CA GLU A 291 12.29 12.47 -3.58
C GLU A 291 11.53 11.78 -2.44
N MET A 292 12.22 11.40 -1.36
CA MET A 292 11.59 10.79 -0.19
C MET A 292 10.55 11.71 0.44
N LEU A 293 10.90 12.98 0.64
CA LEU A 293 9.99 13.96 1.26
C LEU A 293 8.81 14.32 0.34
N LYS A 294 9.00 14.30 -0.99
CA LYS A 294 7.94 14.61 -1.96
C LYS A 294 6.95 13.46 -2.14
N THR A 295 7.45 12.22 -2.15
CA THR A 295 6.66 11.07 -2.59
C THR A 295 6.41 10.03 -1.50
N GLY A 296 7.15 10.11 -0.39
CA GLY A 296 7.16 9.14 0.70
C GLY A 296 8.02 7.90 0.44
N ARG A 297 8.70 7.85 -0.71
CA ARG A 297 9.55 6.73 -1.11
C ARG A 297 10.73 7.22 -1.95
N ASN A 298 11.79 6.43 -1.98
CA ASN A 298 12.88 6.56 -2.95
C ASN A 298 13.45 5.16 -3.24
N ARG A 299 14.54 5.08 -4.00
CA ARG A 299 15.17 3.79 -4.32
C ARG A 299 15.66 2.97 -3.12
N HIS A 300 15.84 3.60 -1.95
CA HIS A 300 16.35 2.96 -0.73
C HIS A 300 15.25 2.50 0.23
N GLY A 301 14.02 2.99 0.08
CA GLY A 301 12.94 2.62 0.99
C GLY A 301 11.73 3.52 0.91
N THR A 302 10.92 3.46 1.96
CA THR A 302 9.65 4.19 2.11
C THR A 302 9.51 4.65 3.56
N VAL A 303 8.83 5.77 3.78
CA VAL A 303 8.56 6.29 5.13
C VAL A 303 7.64 5.35 5.91
N SER A 304 7.78 5.34 7.24
CA SER A 304 6.96 4.56 8.17
C SER A 304 6.69 5.34 9.45
N GLY A 305 5.76 4.88 10.28
CA GLY A 305 5.28 5.61 11.45
C GLY A 305 4.75 7.00 11.09
N ASN A 306 4.99 7.97 11.97
CA ASN A 306 4.46 9.34 11.84
C ASN A 306 4.98 10.09 10.60
N MET A 307 6.08 9.64 9.99
CA MET A 307 6.55 10.22 8.72
C MET A 307 5.58 9.96 7.55
N VAL A 308 4.68 8.97 7.66
CA VAL A 308 3.59 8.78 6.68
C VAL A 308 2.69 10.02 6.67
N ASP A 309 2.29 10.50 7.85
CA ASP A 309 1.42 11.68 7.96
C ASP A 309 2.15 12.96 7.59
N VAL A 310 3.42 13.11 7.99
CA VAL A 310 4.28 14.24 7.59
C VAL A 310 4.35 14.37 6.07
N VAL A 311 4.58 13.26 5.35
CA VAL A 311 4.61 13.31 3.88
C VAL A 311 3.23 13.61 3.32
N GLN A 312 2.21 12.93 3.83
CA GLN A 312 0.85 13.02 3.30
C GLN A 312 0.23 14.41 3.48
N HIS A 313 0.52 15.10 4.59
CA HIS A 313 -0.13 16.34 4.97
C HIS A 313 0.77 17.57 4.93
N SER A 314 2.10 17.39 4.82
CA SER A 314 3.09 18.48 4.80
C SER A 314 4.05 18.40 3.60
N THR A 315 5.05 17.53 3.63
CA THR A 315 6.25 17.72 2.80
C THR A 315 6.01 17.52 1.30
N GLN A 316 4.99 16.76 0.89
CA GLN A 316 4.64 16.62 -0.52
C GLN A 316 4.18 17.93 -1.19
N TYR A 317 3.76 18.92 -0.38
CA TYR A 317 3.31 20.23 -0.84
C TYR A 317 4.42 21.28 -0.83
N MET A 318 5.63 20.94 -0.37
CA MET A 318 6.78 21.82 -0.41
C MET A 318 7.26 22.05 -1.85
N THR A 319 7.83 23.22 -2.11
CA THR A 319 8.46 23.48 -3.41
C THR A 319 9.70 22.60 -3.60
N ASP A 320 10.02 22.24 -4.85
CA ASP A 320 11.21 21.44 -5.15
C ASP A 320 12.51 22.12 -4.67
N ALA A 321 12.55 23.45 -4.69
CA ALA A 321 13.68 24.22 -4.18
C ALA A 321 13.86 24.06 -2.66
N ASP A 322 12.76 24.09 -1.88
CA ASP A 322 12.81 23.89 -0.43
C ASP A 322 13.17 22.44 -0.06
N LEU A 323 12.64 21.47 -0.80
CA LEU A 323 12.99 20.05 -0.63
C LEU A 323 14.49 19.80 -0.90
N LEU A 324 15.05 20.39 -1.96
CA LEU A 324 16.47 20.32 -2.26
C LEU A 324 17.33 21.08 -1.25
N ALA A 325 16.84 22.20 -0.71
CA ALA A 325 17.52 22.94 0.35
C ALA A 325 17.63 22.10 1.62
N ILE A 326 16.54 21.44 2.03
CA ILE A 326 16.53 20.48 3.15
C ILE A 326 17.57 19.37 2.89
N GLY A 327 17.52 18.74 1.72
CA GLY A 327 18.48 17.69 1.34
C GLY A 327 19.94 18.16 1.37
N THR A 328 20.21 19.38 0.89
CA THR A 328 21.54 20.00 0.89
C THR A 328 22.05 20.24 2.31
N TYR A 329 21.20 20.75 3.20
CA TYR A 329 21.56 20.96 4.60
C TYR A 329 21.84 19.62 5.30
N LEU A 330 20.95 18.64 5.20
CA LEU A 330 21.11 17.32 5.83
C LEU A 330 22.36 16.58 5.33
N LYS A 331 22.65 16.68 4.02
CA LYS A 331 23.86 16.12 3.40
C LYS A 331 25.15 16.72 3.98
N SER A 332 25.12 17.98 4.40
CA SER A 332 26.29 18.69 4.92
C SER A 332 26.67 18.31 6.36
N LEU A 333 25.76 17.68 7.12
CA LEU A 333 25.99 17.33 8.51
C LEU A 333 26.99 16.17 8.62
N PRO A 334 28.02 16.24 9.49
CA PRO A 334 28.95 15.13 9.68
C PRO A 334 28.21 13.86 10.15
N PRO A 335 28.46 12.68 9.56
CA PRO A 335 27.82 11.44 10.00
C PRO A 335 28.25 11.09 11.43
N GLY A 336 27.33 10.52 12.21
CA GLY A 336 27.62 9.95 13.52
C GLY A 336 28.42 8.65 13.45
N LYS A 337 28.89 8.16 14.60
CA LYS A 337 29.69 6.93 14.70
C LYS A 337 28.97 5.68 14.19
N ASP A 338 27.67 5.58 14.48
CA ASP A 338 26.83 4.44 14.11
C ASP A 338 26.04 4.67 12.81
N ASP A 339 26.19 5.87 12.23
CA ASP A 339 25.60 6.24 10.95
C ASP A 339 26.45 5.66 9.84
N LEU A 340 25.85 4.85 8.97
CA LEU A 340 26.55 4.39 7.78
C LEU A 340 26.60 5.55 6.79
N PRO A 341 27.79 6.03 6.39
CA PRO A 341 27.89 7.05 5.36
C PRO A 341 27.27 6.51 4.07
N MET A 342 26.66 7.42 3.30
CA MET A 342 26.18 7.13 1.95
C MET A 342 27.17 6.25 1.17
N GLN A 343 26.76 5.02 0.86
CA GLN A 343 27.46 4.17 -0.09
C GLN A 343 27.15 4.71 -1.49
N VAL A 344 27.83 5.78 -1.89
CA VAL A 344 27.79 6.19 -3.29
C VAL A 344 28.45 5.06 -4.07
N VAL A 345 27.74 4.46 -5.01
CA VAL A 345 28.39 3.63 -6.04
C VAL A 345 29.19 4.59 -6.93
N GLN A 346 30.40 4.95 -6.48
CA GLN A 346 31.36 5.74 -7.26
C GLN A 346 32.35 4.78 -7.93
N GLY A 347 32.20 4.56 -9.24
CA GLY A 347 33.22 3.89 -10.08
C GLY A 347 32.72 2.70 -10.92
N PRO A 348 33.43 2.34 -12.02
CA PRO A 348 33.06 1.24 -12.89
C PRO A 348 33.13 -0.09 -12.13
N GLY A 349 32.26 -1.04 -12.52
CA GLY A 349 31.84 -2.20 -11.73
C GLY A 349 32.96 -2.98 -10.99
N PRO A 350 32.62 -3.63 -9.87
CA PRO A 350 33.60 -4.21 -8.96
C PRO A 350 34.44 -5.29 -9.64
N VAL A 351 35.76 -5.09 -9.60
CA VAL A 351 36.79 -6.09 -9.88
C VAL A 351 36.55 -7.32 -9.01
N ILE A 352 36.53 -8.49 -9.64
CA ILE A 352 36.30 -9.79 -9.01
C ILE A 352 37.49 -10.12 -8.10
N THR A 353 37.29 -10.06 -6.78
CA THR A 353 38.13 -10.77 -5.80
C THR A 353 37.40 -12.01 -5.30
N PRO A 354 38.10 -13.14 -5.02
CA PRO A 354 37.46 -14.37 -4.55
C PRO A 354 36.84 -14.20 -3.16
N ARG A 355 35.61 -14.69 -3.00
CA ARG A 355 34.72 -14.53 -1.84
C ARG A 355 35.18 -15.39 -0.66
N GLN A 356 35.45 -14.78 0.49
CA GLN A 356 35.40 -15.45 1.79
C GLN A 356 33.93 -15.56 2.25
N SER A 357 33.56 -16.71 2.77
CA SER A 357 32.26 -17.04 3.35
C SER A 357 31.91 -16.10 4.51
N GLY A 358 30.88 -15.26 4.35
CA GLY A 358 30.37 -14.40 5.43
C GLY A 358 29.74 -13.06 5.02
N GLY A 359 29.80 -12.67 3.74
CA GLY A 359 29.21 -11.40 3.28
C GLY A 359 27.74 -11.51 2.85
N ALA A 360 26.94 -10.49 3.20
CA ALA A 360 25.57 -10.24 2.73
C ALA A 360 25.40 -10.54 1.23
N ALA A 361 24.21 -10.96 0.81
CA ALA A 361 23.94 -11.23 -0.60
C ALA A 361 24.21 -9.97 -1.43
N LYS A 362 24.84 -10.13 -2.60
CA LYS A 362 24.88 -9.01 -3.57
C LYS A 362 23.43 -8.70 -3.97
N PRO A 363 23.07 -7.42 -4.23
CA PRO A 363 21.75 -7.09 -4.77
C PRO A 363 21.40 -8.00 -5.96
N GLY A 364 20.23 -8.64 -5.91
CA GLY A 364 19.73 -9.53 -6.95
C GLY A 364 20.10 -11.01 -6.86
N ASP A 365 20.95 -11.46 -5.93
CA ASP A 365 21.22 -12.89 -5.71
C ASP A 365 20.32 -13.46 -4.59
N MET A 366 19.74 -14.65 -4.80
CA MET A 366 18.98 -15.32 -3.74
C MET A 366 19.89 -15.70 -2.57
N PRO A 367 19.51 -15.41 -1.30
CA PRO A 367 20.27 -15.84 -0.14
C PRO A 367 20.41 -17.36 -0.08
N ILE A 368 21.60 -17.85 0.26
CA ILE A 368 21.93 -19.28 0.22
C ILE A 368 21.07 -20.08 1.21
N ASP A 369 20.77 -19.51 2.38
CA ASP A 369 20.02 -20.16 3.46
C ASP A 369 18.50 -19.95 3.40
N ILE A 370 17.97 -19.38 2.30
CA ILE A 370 16.51 -19.17 2.14
C ILE A 370 15.72 -20.48 2.16
N PHE A 371 16.31 -21.57 1.66
CA PHE A 371 15.66 -22.89 1.59
C PHE A 371 16.07 -23.84 2.73
N THR A 372 17.08 -23.48 3.53
CA THR A 372 17.67 -24.38 4.54
C THR A 372 17.54 -23.87 5.96
N SER A 373 17.07 -22.64 6.15
CA SER A 373 16.81 -22.06 7.47
C SER A 373 15.32 -21.84 7.71
N ARG A 374 14.91 -21.89 8.98
CA ARG A 374 13.53 -21.60 9.39
C ARG A 374 13.10 -20.18 8.99
N GLY A 375 13.95 -19.19 9.28
CA GLY A 375 13.72 -17.79 8.89
C GLY A 375 13.63 -17.59 7.39
N GLY A 376 14.46 -18.30 6.61
CA GLY A 376 14.42 -18.30 5.15
C GLY A 376 13.12 -18.85 4.58
N LEU A 377 12.66 -20.01 5.07
CA LEU A 377 11.38 -20.59 4.65
C LEU A 377 10.19 -19.75 5.12
N GLY A 378 10.28 -19.11 6.29
CA GLY A 378 9.28 -18.15 6.76
C GLY A 378 9.22 -16.90 5.87
N TYR A 379 10.36 -16.35 5.45
CA TYR A 379 10.43 -15.25 4.49
C TYR A 379 9.85 -15.65 3.12
N LEU A 380 10.23 -16.83 2.63
CA LEU A 380 9.75 -17.36 1.35
C LEU A 380 8.23 -17.51 1.34
N GLN A 381 7.66 -17.92 2.48
CA GLN A 381 6.23 -18.02 2.68
C GLN A 381 5.61 -16.60 2.70
N PHE A 382 5.97 -15.77 3.68
CA PHE A 382 5.16 -14.60 4.00
C PHE A 382 5.58 -13.30 3.31
N CYS A 383 6.78 -13.25 2.74
CA CYS A 383 7.39 -12.00 2.29
C CYS A 383 7.70 -12.00 0.78
N ALA A 384 8.02 -13.17 0.20
CA ALA A 384 8.53 -13.25 -1.17
C ALA A 384 7.53 -12.85 -2.27
N ASP A 385 6.22 -12.92 -2.02
CA ASP A 385 5.20 -12.49 -2.99
C ASP A 385 5.27 -10.98 -3.30
N CYS A 386 5.72 -10.16 -2.33
CA CYS A 386 5.91 -8.71 -2.50
C CYS A 386 7.40 -8.34 -2.59
N HIS A 387 8.25 -8.87 -1.71
CA HIS A 387 9.66 -8.50 -1.61
C HIS A 387 10.60 -9.34 -2.47
N ARG A 388 10.08 -10.41 -3.10
CA ARG A 388 10.81 -11.35 -3.95
C ARG A 388 11.81 -12.21 -3.19
N SER A 389 12.08 -13.41 -3.70
CA SER A 389 13.01 -14.36 -3.09
C SER A 389 14.46 -13.84 -3.05
N ASN A 390 14.81 -12.88 -3.91
CA ASN A 390 16.10 -12.23 -3.94
C ASN A 390 16.13 -10.85 -3.22
N GLY A 391 15.00 -10.38 -2.70
CA GLY A 391 14.89 -9.11 -1.98
C GLY A 391 14.90 -7.85 -2.85
N ASP A 392 14.87 -7.95 -4.18
CA ASP A 392 14.90 -6.78 -5.07
C ASP A 392 13.60 -5.98 -5.04
N GLY A 393 12.52 -6.55 -4.50
CA GLY A 393 11.19 -5.97 -4.57
C GLY A 393 10.68 -5.86 -6.01
N VAL A 394 9.84 -4.87 -6.25
CA VAL A 394 9.20 -4.60 -7.55
C VAL A 394 9.32 -3.11 -7.87
N PRO A 395 9.92 -2.73 -9.01
CA PRO A 395 10.08 -1.34 -9.40
C PRO A 395 8.78 -0.53 -9.27
N ASN A 396 8.87 0.68 -8.72
CA ASN A 396 7.76 1.61 -8.50
C ASN A 396 6.63 1.11 -7.57
N ALA A 397 6.76 -0.08 -6.98
CA ALA A 397 5.82 -0.63 -6.01
C ALA A 397 6.51 -0.95 -4.68
N PHE A 398 7.38 -1.94 -4.65
CA PHE A 398 8.07 -2.40 -3.45
C PHE A 398 9.57 -2.13 -3.59
N PRO A 399 10.16 -1.19 -2.83
CA PRO A 399 11.60 -0.93 -2.89
C PRO A 399 12.44 -2.17 -2.53
N SER A 400 13.68 -2.19 -3.01
CA SER A 400 14.67 -3.22 -2.65
C SER A 400 14.89 -3.28 -1.14
N LEU A 401 14.97 -4.50 -0.60
CA LEU A 401 15.39 -4.75 0.77
C LEU A 401 16.91 -4.53 0.93
N ALA A 402 17.70 -4.85 -0.09
CA ALA A 402 19.12 -4.56 -0.09
C ALA A 402 19.34 -3.05 -0.07
N GLY A 403 20.16 -2.58 0.88
CA GLY A 403 20.42 -1.16 1.08
C GLY A 403 19.31 -0.39 1.83
N ASN A 404 18.26 -1.08 2.29
CA ASN A 404 17.19 -0.45 3.04
C ASN A 404 17.67 -0.04 4.45
N ASN A 405 17.61 1.26 4.76
CA ASN A 405 18.15 1.80 6.02
C ASN A 405 17.48 1.24 7.27
N THR A 406 16.22 0.81 7.20
CA THR A 406 15.53 0.16 8.32
C THR A 406 16.14 -1.22 8.61
N LEU A 407 16.57 -1.97 7.58
CA LEU A 407 17.30 -3.24 7.76
C LEU A 407 18.75 -3.02 8.20
N GLN A 408 19.34 -1.88 7.86
CA GLN A 408 20.68 -1.47 8.27
C GLN A 408 20.73 -0.85 9.68
N SER A 409 19.59 -0.51 10.28
CA SER A 409 19.55 0.05 11.64
C SER A 409 20.04 -0.97 12.68
N GLN A 410 20.78 -0.52 13.70
CA GLN A 410 21.13 -1.36 14.85
C GLN A 410 19.93 -1.63 15.75
N ASP A 411 19.04 -0.64 15.89
CA ASP A 411 17.77 -0.77 16.61
C ASP A 411 16.70 -1.36 15.67
N PRO A 412 16.16 -2.56 15.97
CA PRO A 412 15.18 -3.24 15.14
C PRO A 412 13.73 -2.80 15.39
N SER A 413 13.48 -1.79 16.22
CA SER A 413 12.13 -1.41 16.66
C SER A 413 11.16 -1.22 15.51
N THR A 414 11.53 -0.48 14.46
CA THR A 414 10.67 -0.29 13.27
C THR A 414 10.33 -1.61 12.57
N LEU A 415 11.28 -2.54 12.42
CA LEU A 415 11.02 -3.83 11.76
C LEU A 415 10.03 -4.66 12.56
N ILE A 416 10.21 -4.71 13.88
CA ILE A 416 9.32 -5.45 14.79
C ILE A 416 7.93 -4.80 14.80
N HIS A 417 7.87 -3.46 14.83
CA HIS A 417 6.62 -2.70 14.81
C HIS A 417 5.80 -3.00 13.54
N ILE A 418 6.44 -2.92 12.36
CA ILE A 418 5.80 -3.24 11.08
C ILE A 418 5.33 -4.70 11.06
N MET A 419 6.16 -5.65 11.52
CA MET A 419 5.76 -7.06 11.59
C MET A 419 4.55 -7.28 12.50
N LEU A 420 4.39 -6.52 13.59
CA LEU A 420 3.29 -6.72 14.53
C LEU A 420 2.02 -5.97 14.12
N THR A 421 2.12 -4.80 13.51
CA THR A 421 0.96 -3.91 13.27
C THR A 421 0.60 -3.78 11.79
N GLY A 422 1.47 -4.23 10.90
CA GLY A 422 1.40 -3.91 9.47
C GLY A 422 1.89 -2.48 9.21
N TRP A 423 1.71 -2.01 7.98
CA TRP A 423 2.09 -0.66 7.57
C TRP A 423 1.29 -0.21 6.34
N ARG A 424 1.16 1.10 6.14
CA ARG A 424 0.52 1.72 4.98
C ARG A 424 1.35 2.90 4.49
N ALA A 425 1.63 2.93 3.19
CA ALA A 425 2.32 4.03 2.53
C ALA A 425 1.49 5.32 2.53
N PRO A 426 2.14 6.50 2.48
CA PRO A 426 1.42 7.77 2.35
C PRO A 426 0.71 7.86 0.99
N VAL A 427 -0.43 8.55 0.98
CA VAL A 427 -1.14 8.93 -0.25
C VAL A 427 -0.55 10.25 -0.74
N THR A 428 0.06 10.24 -1.92
CA THR A 428 0.69 11.44 -2.49
C THR A 428 0.22 11.76 -3.90
N GLN A 429 0.49 12.97 -4.39
CA GLN A 429 0.20 13.40 -5.78
C GLN A 429 0.83 12.48 -6.82
N SER A 430 2.03 11.98 -6.55
CA SER A 430 2.72 11.03 -7.42
C SER A 430 2.23 9.59 -7.24
N HIS A 431 1.63 9.27 -6.08
CA HIS A 431 1.27 7.92 -5.71
C HIS A 431 -0.04 7.87 -4.93
N ALA A 432 -1.15 8.04 -5.65
CA ALA A 432 -2.48 8.06 -5.06
C ALA A 432 -2.93 6.70 -4.50
N ARG A 433 -2.39 5.57 -5.00
CA ARG A 433 -2.67 4.23 -4.47
C ARG A 433 -1.66 3.89 -3.35
N PRO A 434 -2.07 3.91 -2.06
CA PRO A 434 -1.18 3.54 -0.96
C PRO A 434 -1.02 2.03 -0.91
N LEU A 435 0.23 1.57 -0.93
CA LEU A 435 0.57 0.16 -0.72
C LEU A 435 0.61 -0.14 0.77
N THR A 436 0.25 -1.37 1.15
CA THR A 436 0.28 -1.82 2.54
C THR A 436 1.18 -3.02 2.74
N MET A 437 1.76 -3.13 3.94
CA MET A 437 2.34 -4.37 4.46
C MET A 437 1.37 -4.99 5.48
N PRO A 438 1.10 -6.30 5.40
CA PRO A 438 0.21 -6.96 6.33
C PRO A 438 0.82 -7.07 7.73
N SER A 439 -0.04 -7.15 8.74
CA SER A 439 0.33 -7.53 10.10
C SER A 439 0.62 -9.03 10.18
N PHE A 440 1.71 -9.35 10.84
CA PHE A 440 2.17 -10.69 11.16
C PHE A 440 1.94 -11.06 12.64
N ALA A 441 1.06 -10.36 13.36
CA ALA A 441 0.81 -10.61 14.78
C ALA A 441 0.34 -12.04 15.10
N GLN A 442 -0.25 -12.78 14.15
CA GLN A 442 -0.57 -14.20 14.34
C GLN A 442 0.64 -15.15 14.32
N LEU A 443 1.81 -14.70 13.86
CA LEU A 443 3.04 -15.47 13.99
C LEU A 443 3.53 -15.39 15.43
N SER A 444 4.14 -16.47 15.90
CA SER A 444 4.81 -16.49 17.20
C SER A 444 6.00 -15.53 17.20
N ASP A 445 6.39 -15.10 18.40
CA ASP A 445 7.54 -14.20 18.58
C ASP A 445 8.84 -14.82 18.07
N GLN A 446 8.98 -16.15 18.17
CA GLN A 446 10.09 -16.90 17.61
C GLN A 446 10.12 -16.84 16.08
N GLU A 447 8.98 -17.07 15.41
CA GLU A 447 8.89 -16.99 13.95
C GLU A 447 9.24 -15.59 13.43
N ILE A 448 8.72 -14.54 14.09
CA ILE A 448 9.03 -13.15 13.72
C ILE A 448 10.53 -12.88 13.88
N ALA A 449 11.14 -13.28 15.01
CA ALA A 449 12.57 -13.11 15.23
C ALA A 449 13.42 -13.86 14.19
N GLU A 450 13.07 -15.11 13.87
CA GLU A 450 13.75 -15.93 12.86
C GLU A 450 13.70 -15.29 11.47
N ILE A 451 12.52 -14.82 11.03
CA ILE A 451 12.31 -14.17 9.72
C ILE A 451 13.07 -12.85 9.65
N LEU A 452 12.98 -12.01 10.68
CA LEU A 452 13.66 -10.71 10.68
C LEU A 452 15.19 -10.87 10.75
N ASN A 453 15.71 -11.82 11.53
CA ASN A 453 17.15 -12.09 11.56
C ASN A 453 17.66 -12.66 10.23
N PHE A 454 16.90 -13.55 9.57
CA PHE A 454 17.22 -13.97 8.21
C PHE A 454 17.28 -12.77 7.26
N THR A 455 16.25 -11.92 7.27
CA THR A 455 16.15 -10.75 6.39
C THR A 455 17.31 -9.76 6.61
N ARG A 456 17.68 -9.48 7.87
CA ARG A 456 18.81 -8.60 8.20
C ARG A 456 20.16 -9.21 7.83
N ARG A 457 20.37 -10.51 8.02
CA ARG A 457 21.61 -11.18 7.57
C ARG A 457 21.72 -11.21 6.04
N ALA A 458 20.60 -11.37 5.34
CA ALA A 458 20.57 -11.45 3.88
C ALA A 458 20.82 -10.08 3.21
N TRP A 459 20.14 -9.03 3.68
CA TRP A 459 20.07 -7.72 3.00
C TRP A 459 20.40 -6.50 3.88
N GLY A 460 20.51 -6.70 5.19
CA GLY A 460 20.89 -5.68 6.16
C GLY A 460 22.41 -5.61 6.38
N ARG A 461 22.82 -5.11 7.56
CA ARG A 461 24.23 -5.08 7.97
C ARG A 461 24.63 -6.40 8.63
N VAL A 462 25.82 -6.89 8.30
CA VAL A 462 26.32 -8.20 8.79
C VAL A 462 26.59 -8.20 10.30
N ASP A 463 26.92 -7.04 10.88
CA ASP A 463 27.19 -6.83 12.30
C ASP A 463 25.97 -6.30 13.08
N ALA A 464 24.76 -6.41 12.51
CA ALA A 464 23.53 -6.05 13.19
C ALA A 464 23.35 -6.93 14.43
N ARG A 465 22.92 -6.33 15.54
CA ARG A 465 22.48 -7.11 16.71
C ARG A 465 21.30 -8.02 16.33
N ASP A 466 21.39 -9.31 16.61
CA ASP A 466 20.27 -10.23 16.46
C ASP A 466 19.03 -9.78 17.28
N ILE A 467 17.87 -9.96 16.67
CA ILE A 467 16.56 -9.78 17.31
C ILE A 467 16.28 -11.01 18.14
N LYS A 468 16.07 -10.81 19.44
CA LYS A 468 15.69 -11.87 20.39
C LYS A 468 14.18 -11.97 20.47
N VAL A 469 13.68 -13.14 20.83
CA VAL A 469 12.25 -13.37 21.13
C VAL A 469 11.72 -12.34 22.14
N SER A 470 12.51 -12.04 23.18
CA SER A 470 12.14 -11.06 24.20
C SER A 470 11.93 -9.65 23.66
N ASP A 471 12.62 -9.27 22.58
CA ASP A 471 12.42 -7.97 21.94
C ASP A 471 11.02 -7.92 21.29
N VAL A 472 10.66 -8.99 20.57
CA VAL A 472 9.35 -9.12 19.92
C VAL A 472 8.23 -9.21 20.95
N THR A 473 8.40 -10.00 22.02
CA THR A 473 7.43 -10.11 23.11
C THR A 473 7.18 -8.77 23.79
N SER A 474 8.25 -8.01 24.04
CA SER A 474 8.16 -6.68 24.66
C SER A 474 7.41 -5.70 23.76
N ALA A 475 7.78 -5.63 22.47
CA ALA A 475 7.11 -4.77 21.50
C ALA A 475 5.64 -5.16 21.32
N ARG A 476 5.32 -6.45 21.22
CA ARG A 476 3.94 -6.94 21.12
C ARG A 476 3.08 -6.49 22.29
N ARG A 477 3.61 -6.59 23.51
CA ARG A 477 2.91 -6.13 24.71
C ARG A 477 2.74 -4.61 24.72
N GLN A 478 3.77 -3.86 24.33
CA GLN A 478 3.72 -2.40 24.29
C GLN A 478 2.71 -1.88 23.27
N LEU A 479 2.61 -2.54 22.11
CA LEU A 479 1.73 -2.17 21.01
C LEU A 479 0.31 -2.76 21.14
N ASP A 480 0.03 -3.55 22.19
CA ASP A 480 -1.19 -4.37 22.32
C ASP A 480 -1.53 -5.17 21.04
N ALA A 481 -0.48 -5.66 20.35
CA ALA A 481 -0.62 -6.30 19.05
C ALA A 481 -1.18 -7.72 19.19
N LYS A 482 -2.43 -7.90 18.75
CA LYS A 482 -3.17 -9.16 18.88
C LYS A 482 -3.15 -9.96 17.59
N ALA A 483 -3.01 -11.28 17.74
CA ALA A 483 -3.35 -12.20 16.67
C ALA A 483 -4.84 -12.07 16.36
N ASP A 484 -5.19 -12.13 15.08
CA ASP A 484 -6.56 -12.23 14.63
C ASP A 484 -7.14 -13.58 15.08
N SER A 485 -8.03 -13.53 16.07
CA SER A 485 -8.55 -14.71 16.78
C SER A 485 -9.63 -15.49 16.02
N HIS A 486 -10.05 -15.03 14.84
CA HIS A 486 -11.17 -15.59 14.09
C HIS A 486 -10.73 -16.29 12.81
N ARG A 487 -9.84 -17.30 12.90
CA ARG A 487 -9.33 -17.98 11.71
C ARG A 487 -9.77 -19.44 11.61
N PRO A 488 -10.67 -19.76 10.67
CA PRO A 488 -11.09 -21.14 10.42
C PRO A 488 -10.10 -21.90 9.51
N PHE A 489 -9.07 -21.22 8.97
CA PHE A 489 -8.02 -21.83 8.14
C PHE A 489 -6.63 -21.71 8.79
N GLU A 490 -6.00 -22.84 9.07
CA GLU A 490 -4.65 -22.90 9.60
C GLU A 490 -3.62 -23.05 8.48
N THR A 491 -2.85 -21.99 8.24
CA THR A 491 -1.73 -21.98 7.30
C THR A 491 -0.55 -22.81 7.83
N PRO A 492 -0.18 -23.95 7.21
CA PRO A 492 0.99 -24.72 7.62
C PRO A 492 2.27 -23.89 7.48
N ARG A 493 3.23 -24.06 8.39
CA ARG A 493 4.49 -23.32 8.37
C ARG A 493 5.53 -24.07 7.56
N LEU A 494 6.03 -23.47 6.47
CA LEU A 494 7.05 -24.12 5.62
C LEU A 494 8.32 -24.48 6.40
N ALA A 495 8.67 -23.69 7.42
CA ALA A 495 9.80 -23.95 8.31
C ALA A 495 9.72 -25.32 9.05
N GLU A 496 8.53 -25.92 9.17
CA GLU A 496 8.36 -27.22 9.82
C GLU A 496 8.79 -28.38 8.91
N MET A 497 8.87 -28.18 7.59
CA MET A 497 9.43 -29.19 6.67
C MET A 497 10.87 -29.58 7.02
N LEU A 498 11.64 -28.67 7.64
CA LEU A 498 13.02 -28.94 8.05
C LEU A 498 13.13 -29.99 9.18
N LYS A 499 12.03 -30.29 9.87
CA LYS A 499 11.98 -31.33 10.91
C LYS A 499 11.66 -32.72 10.34
N GLU A 500 11.19 -32.79 9.10
CA GLU A 500 10.79 -34.03 8.44
C GLU A 500 12.01 -34.81 7.93
N LYS A 501 11.91 -36.15 7.96
CA LYS A 501 12.99 -37.03 7.47
C LYS A 501 13.29 -36.82 5.98
N ASN A 502 12.29 -36.43 5.19
CA ASN A 502 12.41 -36.10 3.77
C ASN A 502 12.37 -34.58 3.53
N GLY A 503 12.81 -33.76 4.48
CA GLY A 503 12.72 -32.30 4.42
C GLY A 503 13.29 -31.67 3.13
N GLU A 504 14.42 -32.16 2.62
CA GLU A 504 15.00 -31.67 1.35
C GLU A 504 14.07 -31.90 0.15
N GLN A 505 13.38 -33.04 0.11
CA GLN A 505 12.41 -33.37 -0.94
C GLN A 505 11.18 -32.45 -0.85
N LEU A 506 10.70 -32.17 0.37
CA LEU A 506 9.57 -31.26 0.61
C LEU A 506 9.92 -29.82 0.20
N VAL A 507 11.11 -29.36 0.58
CA VAL A 507 11.65 -28.05 0.18
C VAL A 507 11.81 -27.96 -1.34
N LEU A 508 12.31 -29.01 -2.00
CA LEU A 508 12.37 -29.07 -3.45
C LEU A 508 10.97 -28.97 -4.08
N GLY A 509 9.99 -29.71 -3.55
CA GLY A 509 8.59 -29.66 -4.00
C GLY A 509 7.98 -28.27 -3.87
N ALA A 510 8.18 -27.59 -2.73
CA ALA A 510 7.76 -26.21 -2.54
C ALA A 510 8.44 -25.25 -3.53
N ARG A 511 9.76 -25.40 -3.72
CA ARG A 511 10.54 -24.56 -4.63
C ARG A 511 10.09 -24.70 -6.08
N LEU A 512 9.82 -25.92 -6.54
CA LEU A 512 9.29 -26.20 -7.87
C LEU A 512 7.92 -25.53 -8.11
N ASN A 513 7.12 -25.33 -7.07
CA ASN A 513 5.85 -24.61 -7.16
C ASN A 513 6.03 -23.08 -7.20
N ILE A 514 7.00 -22.56 -6.45
CA ILE A 514 7.27 -21.11 -6.37
C ILE A 514 7.98 -20.60 -7.63
N ASP A 515 8.87 -21.41 -8.20
CA ASP A 515 9.80 -21.00 -9.26
C ASP A 515 9.82 -21.98 -10.44
N THR A 516 8.62 -22.44 -10.80
CA THR A 516 8.37 -23.47 -11.82
C THR A 516 8.98 -23.11 -13.17
N ALA A 517 8.81 -21.88 -13.66
CA ALA A 517 9.31 -21.47 -14.98
C ALA A 517 10.84 -21.56 -15.08
N ARG A 518 11.55 -21.18 -14.02
CA ARG A 518 13.02 -21.22 -13.99
C ARG A 518 13.55 -22.62 -13.78
N MET A 519 12.89 -23.44 -12.96
CA MET A 519 13.35 -24.79 -12.62
C MET A 519 12.95 -25.84 -13.65
N LEU A 520 11.87 -25.62 -14.39
CA LEU A 520 11.33 -26.55 -15.38
C LEU A 520 11.13 -25.89 -16.75
N PRO A 521 12.17 -25.26 -17.34
CA PRO A 521 12.04 -24.49 -18.58
C PRO A 521 11.61 -25.33 -19.80
N ASN A 522 11.82 -26.65 -19.73
CA ASN A 522 11.39 -27.57 -20.79
C ASN A 522 9.91 -27.97 -20.71
N ASN A 523 9.27 -27.72 -19.57
CA ASN A 523 7.89 -28.10 -19.27
C ASN A 523 6.96 -26.90 -19.15
N VAL A 524 7.49 -25.69 -18.99
CA VAL A 524 6.74 -24.44 -18.94
C VAL A 524 6.90 -23.72 -20.28
N GLY A 525 5.80 -23.48 -20.99
CA GLY A 525 5.78 -22.80 -22.29
C GLY A 525 5.43 -21.31 -22.20
N ASN A 526 5.25 -20.78 -21.00
CA ASN A 526 4.93 -19.37 -20.73
C ASN A 526 5.82 -18.82 -19.60
N LYS A 527 5.41 -17.73 -18.92
CA LYS A 527 6.21 -17.11 -17.83
C LYS A 527 5.56 -17.20 -16.44
N LEU A 528 4.67 -18.17 -16.24
CA LEU A 528 3.97 -18.36 -14.96
C LEU A 528 4.71 -19.34 -14.05
N ASN A 529 4.41 -19.26 -12.76
CA ASN A 529 4.76 -20.26 -11.75
C ASN A 529 3.47 -20.84 -11.16
N CYS A 530 3.51 -22.02 -10.51
CA CYS A 530 2.32 -22.49 -9.80
C CYS A 530 1.85 -21.46 -8.75
N ALA A 531 2.81 -20.82 -8.06
CA ALA A 531 2.55 -19.76 -7.10
C ALA A 531 1.91 -18.48 -7.70
N SER A 532 1.88 -18.32 -9.03
CA SER A 532 1.13 -17.23 -9.67
C SER A 532 -0.39 -17.34 -9.46
N CYS A 533 -0.91 -18.52 -9.13
CA CYS A 533 -2.33 -18.74 -8.82
C CYS A 533 -2.56 -19.49 -7.51
N HIS A 534 -1.55 -20.18 -7.00
CA HIS A 534 -1.55 -20.88 -5.71
C HIS A 534 -0.73 -20.05 -4.70
N LEU A 535 -1.36 -18.98 -4.19
CA LEU A 535 -0.66 -17.91 -3.46
C LEU A 535 0.09 -18.43 -2.24
N ASN A 536 1.20 -17.77 -1.89
CA ASN A 536 2.04 -18.13 -0.76
C ASN A 536 2.38 -19.65 -0.75
N ALA A 537 2.86 -20.15 -1.89
CA ALA A 537 3.12 -21.57 -2.12
C ALA A 537 1.93 -22.51 -1.83
N GLY A 538 0.70 -22.03 -2.02
CA GLY A 538 -0.53 -22.78 -1.72
C GLY A 538 -0.94 -22.79 -0.26
N THR A 539 -0.56 -21.76 0.52
CA THR A 539 -0.89 -21.65 1.95
C THR A 539 -1.89 -20.53 2.29
N VAL A 540 -2.52 -19.92 1.26
CA VAL A 540 -3.58 -18.92 1.42
C VAL A 540 -4.98 -19.53 1.25
N ALA A 541 -5.84 -19.32 2.23
CA ALA A 541 -7.27 -19.65 2.14
C ALA A 541 -7.92 -18.94 0.96
N ASP A 542 -8.72 -19.66 0.18
CA ASP A 542 -9.33 -19.22 -1.07
C ASP A 542 -8.36 -18.71 -2.14
N GLY A 543 -7.05 -18.83 -1.92
CA GLY A 543 -5.98 -18.55 -2.88
C GLY A 543 -5.53 -19.82 -3.61
N SER A 544 -6.45 -20.76 -3.84
CA SER A 544 -6.17 -22.13 -4.28
C SER A 544 -5.15 -22.86 -3.40
N PRO A 545 -5.40 -23.06 -2.09
CA PRO A 545 -4.43 -23.71 -1.23
C PRO A 545 -4.20 -25.18 -1.61
N TYR A 546 -3.01 -25.69 -1.31
CA TYR A 546 -2.68 -27.12 -1.39
C TYR A 546 -3.05 -27.87 -0.10
N VAL A 547 -3.40 -27.14 0.97
CA VAL A 547 -3.82 -27.72 2.25
C VAL A 547 -4.97 -28.71 2.04
N GLY A 548 -4.74 -29.96 2.45
CA GLY A 548 -5.70 -31.06 2.30
C GLY A 548 -5.84 -31.63 0.87
N VAL A 549 -5.20 -31.05 -0.16
CA VAL A 549 -5.55 -31.33 -1.57
C VAL A 549 -5.39 -32.79 -1.95
N SER A 550 -4.33 -33.46 -1.48
CA SER A 550 -4.04 -34.83 -1.88
C SER A 550 -4.98 -35.87 -1.27
N ALA A 551 -5.68 -35.55 -0.16
CA ALA A 551 -6.72 -36.41 0.40
C ALA A 551 -7.89 -36.65 -0.56
N PHE A 552 -8.09 -35.73 -1.52
CA PHE A 552 -9.19 -35.79 -2.48
C PHE A 552 -8.80 -36.45 -3.81
N PHE A 553 -7.64 -37.12 -3.87
CA PHE A 553 -7.20 -37.88 -5.04
C PHE A 553 -6.96 -39.35 -4.68
N PRO A 554 -7.30 -40.28 -5.58
CA PRO A 554 -7.87 -40.07 -6.91
C PRO A 554 -9.33 -39.59 -6.87
N SER A 555 -9.75 -38.79 -7.86
CA SER A 555 -11.13 -38.30 -7.99
C SER A 555 -11.60 -38.16 -9.43
N TYR A 556 -12.92 -38.18 -9.63
CA TYR A 556 -13.51 -37.94 -10.94
C TYR A 556 -13.29 -36.48 -11.39
N ALA A 557 -12.71 -36.30 -12.57
CA ALA A 557 -12.53 -34.99 -13.18
C ALA A 557 -13.45 -34.83 -14.40
N PRO A 558 -14.51 -33.99 -14.31
CA PRO A 558 -15.48 -33.84 -15.40
C PRO A 558 -14.85 -33.44 -16.74
N ARG A 559 -13.82 -32.58 -16.68
CA ARG A 559 -13.11 -32.16 -17.89
C ARG A 559 -12.41 -33.31 -18.61
N ALA A 560 -11.95 -34.32 -17.89
CA ALA A 560 -11.30 -35.51 -18.46
C ALA A 560 -12.29 -36.67 -18.71
N GLY A 561 -13.49 -36.65 -18.12
CA GLY A 561 -14.46 -37.74 -18.18
C GLY A 561 -13.97 -39.04 -17.54
N ARG A 562 -13.03 -38.98 -16.60
CA ARG A 562 -12.46 -40.14 -15.91
C ARG A 562 -11.99 -39.79 -14.50
N VAL A 563 -11.75 -40.83 -13.70
CA VAL A 563 -10.98 -40.70 -12.45
C VAL A 563 -9.52 -40.41 -12.78
N ILE A 564 -8.94 -39.43 -12.10
CA ILE A 564 -7.57 -38.96 -12.28
C ILE A 564 -6.79 -39.07 -10.97
N THR A 565 -5.47 -39.28 -11.06
CA THR A 565 -4.57 -39.19 -9.91
C THR A 565 -4.15 -37.73 -9.63
N LEU A 566 -3.36 -37.51 -8.59
CA LEU A 566 -2.79 -36.19 -8.30
C LEU A 566 -1.76 -35.78 -9.37
N GLU A 567 -0.95 -36.73 -9.85
CA GLU A 567 0.02 -36.54 -10.93
C GLU A 567 -0.68 -36.17 -12.24
N ASP A 568 -1.79 -36.85 -12.58
CA ASP A 568 -2.65 -36.48 -13.70
C ASP A 568 -3.13 -35.02 -13.55
N ARG A 569 -3.54 -34.61 -12.35
CA ARG A 569 -4.01 -33.25 -12.06
C ARG A 569 -2.90 -32.22 -12.26
N ILE A 570 -1.70 -32.50 -11.75
CA ILE A 570 -0.49 -31.65 -11.90
C ILE A 570 -0.15 -31.50 -13.39
N ASN A 571 -0.11 -32.60 -14.13
CA ASN A 571 0.16 -32.57 -15.57
C ASN A 571 -0.93 -31.84 -16.36
N GLY A 572 -2.18 -31.90 -15.91
CA GLY A 572 -3.26 -31.07 -16.44
C GLY A 572 -3.01 -29.56 -16.25
N CYS A 573 -2.37 -29.15 -15.15
CA CYS A 573 -1.96 -27.76 -14.94
C CYS A 573 -0.79 -27.36 -15.86
N PHE A 574 0.21 -28.23 -16.04
CA PHE A 574 1.32 -27.97 -16.99
C PHE A 574 0.82 -27.72 -18.41
N LEU A 575 -0.12 -28.53 -18.88
CA LEU A 575 -0.69 -28.40 -20.23
C LEU A 575 -1.50 -27.11 -20.44
N ARG A 576 -2.05 -26.53 -19.36
CA ARG A 576 -3.04 -25.44 -19.45
C ARG A 576 -2.52 -24.15 -18.86
N SER A 577 -2.36 -24.12 -17.54
CA SER A 577 -1.87 -22.94 -16.82
C SER A 577 -0.45 -22.60 -17.23
N MET A 578 0.42 -23.59 -17.40
CA MET A 578 1.84 -23.37 -17.77
C MET A 578 2.08 -23.36 -19.28
N ASN A 579 1.02 -23.51 -20.07
CA ASN A 579 1.05 -23.61 -21.54
C ASN A 579 2.16 -24.52 -22.08
N GLY A 580 2.41 -25.65 -21.41
CA GLY A 580 3.63 -26.41 -21.57
C GLY A 580 3.41 -27.91 -21.73
N LYS A 581 4.34 -28.70 -21.21
CA LYS A 581 4.41 -30.15 -21.41
C LYS A 581 4.36 -30.90 -20.07
N PRO A 582 3.72 -32.08 -20.02
CA PRO A 582 3.64 -32.87 -18.80
C PRO A 582 5.02 -33.33 -18.35
N LEU A 583 5.17 -33.53 -17.03
CA LEU A 583 6.32 -34.19 -16.42
C LEU A 583 6.13 -35.70 -16.43
N PRO A 584 7.20 -36.49 -16.57
CA PRO A 584 7.15 -37.93 -16.32
C PRO A 584 6.70 -38.20 -14.89
N ILE A 585 5.71 -39.08 -14.70
CA ILE A 585 5.16 -39.37 -13.37
C ILE A 585 6.20 -39.98 -12.41
N THR A 586 7.25 -40.58 -12.95
CA THR A 586 8.36 -41.19 -12.19
C THR A 586 9.52 -40.23 -11.94
N SER A 587 9.48 -39.00 -12.46
CA SER A 587 10.56 -38.02 -12.28
C SER A 587 10.66 -37.58 -10.82
N ASP A 588 11.86 -37.15 -10.41
CA ASP A 588 12.08 -36.70 -9.04
C ASP A 588 11.34 -35.40 -8.74
N GLU A 589 11.13 -34.55 -9.74
CA GLU A 589 10.36 -33.31 -9.63
C GLU A 589 8.88 -33.58 -9.39
N MET A 590 8.27 -34.53 -10.12
CA MET A 590 6.89 -34.94 -9.86
C MET A 590 6.75 -35.54 -8.46
N LYS A 591 7.65 -36.46 -8.07
CA LYS A 591 7.65 -37.05 -6.72
C LYS A 591 7.80 -35.99 -5.64
N ALA A 592 8.65 -34.99 -5.82
CA ALA A 592 8.83 -33.90 -4.88
C ALA A 592 7.57 -33.02 -4.76
N MET A 593 6.92 -32.68 -5.87
CA MET A 593 5.65 -31.96 -5.85
C MET A 593 4.54 -32.74 -5.12
N VAL A 594 4.42 -34.04 -5.40
CA VAL A 594 3.45 -34.92 -4.72
C VAL A 594 3.77 -35.02 -3.23
N ALA A 595 5.02 -35.25 -2.85
CA ALA A 595 5.44 -35.32 -1.45
C ALA A 595 5.10 -34.03 -0.68
N TYR A 596 5.29 -32.87 -1.32
CA TYR A 596 4.90 -31.58 -0.73
C TYR A 596 3.39 -31.45 -0.54
N PHE A 597 2.58 -31.85 -1.53
CA PHE A 597 1.13 -31.83 -1.42
C PHE A 597 0.59 -32.84 -0.39
N ASP A 598 1.25 -33.99 -0.27
CA ASP A 598 0.96 -34.99 0.76
C ASP A 598 1.33 -34.52 2.16
N TRP A 599 2.45 -33.81 2.32
CA TRP A 599 2.77 -33.15 3.58
C TRP A 599 1.72 -32.09 3.96
N MET A 600 1.24 -31.31 2.98
CA MET A 600 0.15 -30.35 3.14
C MET A 600 -1.22 -30.98 3.42
N LYS A 601 -1.39 -32.29 3.19
CA LYS A 601 -2.61 -33.01 3.54
C LYS A 601 -2.92 -32.94 5.03
N ARG A 602 -1.87 -32.93 5.86
CA ARG A 602 -1.97 -33.05 7.32
C ARG A 602 -2.90 -34.22 7.68
N GLU A 603 -3.89 -33.99 8.54
CA GLU A 603 -4.85 -34.99 9.00
C GLU A 603 -6.12 -35.07 8.13
N THR A 604 -6.17 -34.33 7.01
CA THR A 604 -7.35 -34.26 6.14
C THR A 604 -7.69 -35.62 5.54
N LYS A 605 -8.97 -35.98 5.60
CA LYS A 605 -9.56 -37.19 5.02
C LYS A 605 -10.38 -36.86 3.77
N PRO A 606 -10.62 -37.83 2.87
CA PRO A 606 -11.38 -37.62 1.63
C PRO A 606 -12.79 -37.01 1.82
N GLU A 607 -13.44 -37.31 2.94
CA GLU A 607 -14.79 -36.83 3.31
C GLU A 607 -14.80 -35.43 3.94
N ASP A 608 -13.64 -34.89 4.31
CA ASP A 608 -13.56 -33.64 5.05
C ASP A 608 -13.87 -32.42 4.18
N LYS A 609 -14.47 -31.41 4.82
CA LYS A 609 -14.58 -30.07 4.25
C LYS A 609 -13.41 -29.24 4.74
N VAL A 610 -12.46 -28.98 3.85
CA VAL A 610 -11.34 -28.07 4.13
C VAL A 610 -11.80 -26.63 3.88
N GLU A 611 -11.85 -25.83 4.94
CA GLU A 611 -12.15 -24.41 4.85
C GLU A 611 -11.18 -23.70 3.90
N GLY A 612 -11.64 -22.70 3.15
CA GLY A 612 -10.79 -21.95 2.22
C GLY A 612 -10.27 -22.78 1.03
N ARG A 613 -10.72 -24.02 0.82
CA ARG A 613 -10.30 -24.82 -0.34
C ARG A 613 -10.80 -24.20 -1.65
N GLY A 614 -9.90 -24.08 -2.62
CA GLY A 614 -10.21 -23.55 -3.96
C GLY A 614 -10.09 -22.03 -4.02
N VAL A 615 -10.94 -21.39 -4.83
CA VAL A 615 -10.97 -19.92 -5.01
C VAL A 615 -12.21 -19.26 -4.39
N GLY A 616 -12.91 -20.03 -3.55
CA GLY A 616 -14.26 -19.75 -3.05
C GLY A 616 -15.32 -19.59 -4.15
N LYS A 617 -16.43 -18.92 -3.82
CA LYS A 617 -17.60 -18.71 -4.70
C LYS A 617 -17.81 -17.25 -5.06
N ILE A 618 -18.46 -17.01 -6.19
CA ILE A 618 -18.97 -15.69 -6.59
C ILE A 618 -20.34 -15.88 -7.25
N ASP A 619 -21.21 -14.87 -7.17
CA ASP A 619 -22.54 -14.93 -7.76
C ASP A 619 -22.45 -14.88 -9.30
N GLN A 620 -22.80 -16.00 -9.94
CA GLN A 620 -22.76 -16.14 -11.40
C GLN A 620 -23.95 -15.45 -12.10
N ARG A 621 -24.90 -14.88 -11.34
CA ARG A 621 -26.00 -14.08 -11.90
C ARG A 621 -25.57 -12.63 -12.18
N LEU A 622 -24.42 -12.20 -11.68
CA LEU A 622 -23.87 -10.88 -11.95
C LEU A 622 -23.52 -10.77 -13.44
N ILE A 623 -24.02 -9.71 -14.06
CA ILE A 623 -23.76 -9.40 -15.46
C ILE A 623 -22.47 -8.56 -15.51
N PRO A 624 -21.42 -9.02 -16.19
CA PRO A 624 -20.17 -8.27 -16.25
C PRO A 624 -20.29 -6.96 -17.03
N ASN A 625 -19.61 -5.92 -16.55
CA ASN A 625 -19.38 -4.67 -17.27
C ASN A 625 -17.89 -4.52 -17.61
N THR A 626 -17.54 -4.80 -18.86
CA THR A 626 -16.15 -4.77 -19.34
C THR A 626 -15.52 -3.37 -19.31
N GLU A 627 -16.30 -2.31 -19.52
CA GLU A 627 -15.78 -0.94 -19.48
C GLU A 627 -15.39 -0.54 -18.05
N ASN A 628 -16.25 -0.83 -17.08
CA ASN A 628 -15.92 -0.65 -15.66
C ASN A 628 -14.74 -1.53 -15.27
N GLY A 629 -14.69 -2.78 -15.74
CA GLY A 629 -13.58 -3.70 -15.55
C GLY A 629 -12.24 -3.14 -16.03
N LYS A 630 -12.22 -2.49 -17.20
CA LYS A 630 -11.04 -1.80 -17.72
C LYS A 630 -10.59 -0.64 -16.82
N ARG A 631 -11.53 0.16 -16.30
CA ARG A 631 -11.24 1.27 -15.37
C ARG A 631 -10.66 0.75 -14.05
N ILE A 632 -11.24 -0.31 -13.48
CA ILE A 632 -10.72 -1.00 -12.27
C ILE A 632 -9.32 -1.55 -12.53
N TYR A 633 -9.10 -2.19 -13.68
CA TYR A 633 -7.80 -2.73 -14.04
C TYR A 633 -6.71 -1.66 -14.01
N ALA A 634 -6.96 -0.53 -14.67
CA ALA A 634 -6.02 0.60 -14.72
C ALA A 634 -5.74 1.15 -13.31
N ALA A 635 -6.77 1.30 -12.47
CA ALA A 635 -6.63 1.90 -11.14
C ALA A 635 -5.98 0.96 -10.10
N GLN A 636 -6.22 -0.36 -10.19
CA GLN A 636 -5.90 -1.30 -9.12
C GLN A 636 -4.91 -2.40 -9.49
N CYS A 637 -4.82 -2.77 -10.77
CA CYS A 637 -4.10 -3.97 -11.22
C CYS A 637 -2.84 -3.62 -12.02
N ALA A 638 -2.89 -2.59 -12.86
CA ALA A 638 -1.84 -2.25 -13.82
C ALA A 638 -0.48 -1.98 -13.17
N LEU A 639 -0.45 -1.42 -11.94
CA LEU A 639 0.79 -1.19 -11.19
C LEU A 639 1.65 -2.46 -11.04
N CYS A 640 1.01 -3.63 -10.89
CA CYS A 640 1.70 -4.90 -10.72
C CYS A 640 1.67 -5.77 -11.98
N HIS A 641 0.63 -5.65 -12.82
CA HIS A 641 0.45 -6.52 -13.98
C HIS A 641 0.77 -5.87 -15.34
N GLY A 642 1.22 -4.62 -15.34
CA GLY A 642 1.47 -3.83 -16.54
C GLY A 642 0.17 -3.25 -17.13
N ASP A 643 0.29 -2.15 -17.86
CA ASP A 643 -0.85 -1.48 -18.48
C ASP A 643 -1.54 -2.35 -19.54
N ASN A 644 -0.78 -3.28 -20.14
CA ASN A 644 -1.24 -4.23 -21.16
C ASN A 644 -1.21 -5.68 -20.67
N GLY A 645 -1.23 -5.92 -19.35
CA GLY A 645 -1.31 -7.26 -18.78
C GLY A 645 -0.09 -8.15 -19.03
N GLU A 646 1.02 -7.55 -19.46
CA GLU A 646 2.28 -8.21 -19.80
C GLU A 646 3.10 -8.67 -18.58
N GLY A 647 2.65 -8.31 -17.38
CA GLY A 647 3.38 -8.54 -16.14
C GLY A 647 4.49 -7.51 -15.94
N VAL A 648 5.31 -7.71 -14.90
CA VAL A 648 6.46 -6.84 -14.61
C VAL A 648 7.71 -7.69 -14.59
N LYS A 649 8.75 -7.25 -15.29
CA LYS A 649 10.07 -7.88 -15.30
C LYS A 649 11.06 -7.10 -14.43
N ASN A 650 11.98 -7.79 -13.75
CA ASN A 650 13.08 -7.14 -13.06
C ASN A 650 14.16 -6.66 -14.05
N ALA A 651 15.21 -6.01 -13.55
CA ALA A 651 16.34 -5.54 -14.35
C ALA A 651 17.11 -6.68 -15.08
N LYS A 652 16.97 -7.93 -14.64
CA LYS A 652 17.54 -9.13 -15.28
C LYS A 652 16.61 -9.73 -16.36
N GLY A 653 15.44 -9.13 -16.58
CA GLY A 653 14.43 -9.61 -17.54
C GLY A 653 13.59 -10.78 -17.03
N GLU A 654 13.70 -11.14 -15.74
CA GLU A 654 12.94 -12.23 -15.12
C GLU A 654 11.54 -11.73 -14.73
N MET A 655 10.53 -12.58 -14.92
CA MET A 655 9.15 -12.24 -14.59
C MET A 655 8.94 -12.19 -13.07
N VAL A 656 8.54 -11.02 -12.58
CA VAL A 656 8.30 -10.73 -11.17
C VAL A 656 6.82 -10.88 -10.85
N TYR A 657 5.98 -10.14 -11.58
CA TYR A 657 4.53 -10.32 -11.52
C TYR A 657 4.01 -10.91 -12.82
N PRO A 658 3.06 -11.85 -12.74
CA PRO A 658 2.69 -12.67 -13.87
C PRO A 658 1.91 -11.86 -14.93
N PRO A 659 2.10 -12.18 -16.22
CA PRO A 659 1.24 -11.70 -17.28
C PRO A 659 -0.17 -12.29 -17.13
N LEU A 660 -1.19 -11.45 -17.24
CA LEU A 660 -2.59 -11.85 -17.13
C LEU A 660 -3.20 -12.26 -18.48
N TRP A 661 -2.62 -11.79 -19.58
CA TRP A 661 -2.94 -12.19 -20.94
C TRP A 661 -1.70 -12.04 -21.86
N GLY A 662 -1.88 -12.25 -23.17
CA GLY A 662 -0.79 -12.31 -24.13
C GLY A 662 -0.09 -13.67 -24.13
N ASP A 663 0.91 -13.81 -25.02
CA ASP A 663 1.55 -15.10 -25.31
C ASP A 663 2.31 -15.70 -24.12
N GLU A 664 2.74 -14.86 -23.17
CA GLU A 664 3.46 -15.27 -21.96
C GLU A 664 2.52 -15.69 -20.81
N SER A 665 1.20 -15.65 -20.99
CA SER A 665 0.20 -16.00 -19.97
C SER A 665 -0.35 -17.44 -20.10
N PHE A 666 -1.34 -17.79 -19.29
CA PHE A 666 -2.03 -19.08 -19.35
C PHE A 666 -2.92 -19.16 -20.61
N ASN A 667 -3.04 -20.38 -21.16
CA ASN A 667 -3.83 -20.61 -22.38
C ASN A 667 -5.34 -20.65 -22.11
N ILE A 668 -6.15 -20.63 -23.17
CA ILE A 668 -7.62 -20.64 -23.05
C ILE A 668 -8.19 -21.90 -22.36
N GLY A 669 -7.41 -22.98 -22.28
CA GLY A 669 -7.79 -24.22 -21.59
C GLY A 669 -7.68 -24.14 -20.06
N ALA A 670 -7.03 -23.12 -19.51
CA ALA A 670 -6.85 -22.94 -18.07
C ALA A 670 -8.15 -22.58 -17.35
N GLY A 671 -8.28 -23.00 -16.09
CA GLY A 671 -9.45 -22.65 -15.27
C GLY A 671 -9.61 -21.15 -15.05
N MET A 672 -8.49 -20.42 -14.98
CA MET A 672 -8.41 -18.96 -14.81
C MET A 672 -8.86 -18.18 -16.06
N ALA A 673 -9.01 -18.85 -17.21
CA ALA A 673 -9.55 -18.23 -18.41
C ALA A 673 -11.09 -18.07 -18.38
N ARG A 674 -11.74 -18.55 -17.32
CA ARG A 674 -13.19 -18.46 -17.13
C ARG A 674 -13.56 -17.30 -16.21
N THR A 675 -14.45 -16.42 -16.65
CA THR A 675 -14.82 -15.19 -15.95
C THR A 675 -15.14 -15.40 -14.48
N TYR A 676 -16.05 -16.30 -14.13
CA TYR A 676 -16.49 -16.44 -12.74
C TYR A 676 -15.47 -17.16 -11.85
N THR A 677 -14.62 -18.01 -12.44
CA THR A 677 -13.48 -18.58 -11.70
C THR A 677 -12.45 -17.50 -11.39
N ALA A 678 -12.12 -16.68 -12.39
CA ALA A 678 -11.23 -15.54 -12.24
C ALA A 678 -11.78 -14.52 -11.24
N ALA A 679 -13.07 -14.19 -11.33
CA ALA A 679 -13.72 -13.25 -10.44
C ALA A 679 -13.74 -13.72 -8.98
N ALA A 680 -14.00 -15.02 -8.74
CA ALA A 680 -13.92 -15.59 -7.40
C ALA A 680 -12.49 -15.51 -6.81
N PHE A 681 -11.47 -15.75 -7.64
CA PHE A 681 -10.07 -15.58 -7.25
C PHE A 681 -9.77 -14.10 -6.95
N VAL A 682 -10.07 -13.20 -7.88
CA VAL A 682 -9.83 -11.76 -7.75
C VAL A 682 -10.47 -11.21 -6.49
N LYS A 683 -11.76 -11.49 -6.25
CA LYS A 683 -12.51 -10.99 -5.10
C LYS A 683 -11.77 -11.19 -3.77
N ARG A 684 -11.12 -12.35 -3.61
CA ARG A 684 -10.52 -12.77 -2.35
C ARG A 684 -9.02 -12.55 -2.29
N ASN A 685 -8.37 -12.44 -3.44
CA ASN A 685 -6.92 -12.51 -3.55
C ASN A 685 -6.28 -11.29 -4.21
N MET A 686 -7.08 -10.40 -4.78
CA MET A 686 -6.59 -9.23 -5.50
C MET A 686 -7.44 -7.99 -5.19
N PRO A 687 -6.81 -6.79 -5.19
CA PRO A 687 -5.36 -6.57 -5.26
C PRO A 687 -4.64 -7.03 -3.99
N ILE A 688 -3.38 -7.44 -4.09
CA ILE A 688 -2.49 -7.59 -2.93
C ILE A 688 -2.04 -6.22 -2.42
N ALA A 689 -1.52 -6.18 -1.18
CA ALA A 689 -1.04 -4.94 -0.55
C ALA A 689 -2.10 -3.81 -0.57
N PHE A 690 -3.37 -4.19 -0.35
CA PHE A 690 -4.51 -3.28 -0.29
C PHE A 690 -4.89 -2.92 1.15
N GLY A 691 -4.84 -3.91 2.05
CA GLY A 691 -5.07 -3.78 3.49
C GLY A 691 -3.93 -4.33 4.34
N THR A 692 -4.07 -4.27 5.67
CA THR A 692 -3.04 -4.77 6.62
C THR A 692 -3.34 -6.17 7.15
N HIS A 693 -4.34 -6.87 6.61
CA HIS A 693 -4.70 -8.21 7.06
C HIS A 693 -3.74 -9.27 6.48
N PHE A 694 -3.45 -10.30 7.26
CA PHE A 694 -2.61 -11.41 6.80
C PHE A 694 -3.31 -12.31 5.77
N PRO A 695 -2.58 -13.00 4.89
CA PRO A 695 -1.11 -12.96 4.73
C PRO A 695 -0.56 -11.92 3.78
N LEU A 696 -1.35 -11.38 2.86
CA LEU A 696 -0.85 -10.52 1.78
C LEU A 696 -1.57 -9.17 1.71
N GLY A 697 -2.47 -8.87 2.64
CA GLY A 697 -3.29 -7.66 2.60
C GLY A 697 -4.23 -7.62 1.41
N GLN A 698 -4.70 -8.78 0.96
CA GLN A 698 -5.35 -8.97 -0.33
C GLN A 698 -6.87 -8.76 -0.37
N GLY A 699 -7.41 -8.32 -1.51
CA GLY A 699 -8.86 -8.15 -1.70
C GLY A 699 -9.30 -6.68 -1.66
N GLY A 700 -10.56 -6.45 -1.26
CA GLY A 700 -11.14 -5.10 -1.14
C GLY A 700 -12.18 -4.75 -2.20
N LEU A 701 -12.17 -5.43 -3.35
CA LEU A 701 -13.18 -5.23 -4.40
C LEU A 701 -14.54 -5.80 -3.98
N SER A 702 -15.63 -5.17 -4.44
CA SER A 702 -16.97 -5.76 -4.39
C SER A 702 -17.11 -6.95 -5.34
N ASP A 703 -18.18 -7.73 -5.20
CA ASP A 703 -18.41 -8.90 -6.07
C ASP A 703 -18.62 -8.47 -7.53
N GLN A 704 -19.36 -7.38 -7.77
CA GLN A 704 -19.55 -6.83 -9.10
C GLN A 704 -18.23 -6.34 -9.70
N GLU A 705 -17.42 -5.58 -8.95
CA GLU A 705 -16.11 -5.10 -9.42
C GLU A 705 -15.17 -6.26 -9.78
N ALA A 706 -15.18 -7.34 -8.99
CA ALA A 706 -14.39 -8.53 -9.27
C ALA A 706 -14.85 -9.25 -10.55
N VAL A 707 -16.16 -9.32 -10.81
CA VAL A 707 -16.72 -9.88 -12.04
C VAL A 707 -16.37 -9.00 -13.25
N ASP A 708 -16.50 -7.69 -13.13
CA ASP A 708 -16.21 -6.71 -14.19
C ASP A 708 -14.75 -6.80 -14.63
N VAL A 709 -13.81 -6.72 -13.69
CA VAL A 709 -12.36 -6.77 -14.02
C VAL A 709 -11.95 -8.16 -14.52
N ALA A 710 -12.53 -9.23 -13.97
CA ALA A 710 -12.26 -10.59 -14.42
C ALA A 710 -12.74 -10.82 -15.85
N GLU A 711 -13.92 -10.31 -16.21
CA GLU A 711 -14.40 -10.35 -17.59
C GLU A 711 -13.41 -9.68 -18.53
N TYR A 712 -12.97 -8.47 -18.18
CA TYR A 712 -12.02 -7.72 -19.00
C TYR A 712 -10.73 -8.52 -19.29
N PHE A 713 -9.97 -8.94 -18.27
CA PHE A 713 -8.67 -9.57 -18.52
C PHE A 713 -8.78 -11.01 -19.04
N SER A 714 -9.81 -11.76 -18.62
CA SER A 714 -9.99 -13.15 -19.08
C SER A 714 -10.32 -13.17 -20.58
N HIS A 715 -10.89 -12.08 -21.10
CA HIS A 715 -11.28 -11.95 -22.49
C HIS A 715 -10.22 -11.46 -23.47
N MET A 716 -9.10 -10.95 -22.95
CA MET A 716 -7.96 -10.53 -23.76
C MET A 716 -7.30 -11.70 -24.52
N PRO A 717 -6.57 -11.42 -25.63
CA PRO A 717 -5.87 -12.46 -26.40
C PRO A 717 -4.88 -13.26 -25.55
N ARG A 718 -4.82 -14.58 -25.77
CA ARG A 718 -3.95 -15.52 -25.05
C ARG A 718 -3.73 -16.78 -25.89
N PRO A 719 -2.74 -17.63 -25.56
CA PRO A 719 -2.46 -18.85 -26.32
C PRO A 719 -3.67 -19.78 -26.39
N ASP A 720 -3.80 -20.45 -27.53
CA ASP A 720 -4.79 -21.52 -27.71
C ASP A 720 -4.37 -22.81 -26.98
N PHE A 721 -5.32 -23.71 -26.74
CA PHE A 721 -5.06 -25.07 -26.27
C PHE A 721 -5.66 -26.08 -27.26
N PRO A 722 -4.88 -26.63 -28.21
CA PRO A 722 -5.42 -27.49 -29.27
C PRO A 722 -6.20 -28.72 -28.75
N ALA A 723 -5.76 -29.32 -27.65
CA ALA A 723 -6.41 -30.49 -27.07
C ALA A 723 -7.75 -30.18 -26.37
N LYS A 724 -8.20 -28.91 -26.34
CA LYS A 724 -9.50 -28.48 -25.81
C LYS A 724 -10.70 -29.20 -26.42
N VAL A 725 -10.56 -29.70 -27.65
CA VAL A 725 -11.60 -30.49 -28.34
C VAL A 725 -11.91 -31.82 -27.64
N LYS A 726 -11.04 -32.26 -26.71
CA LYS A 726 -11.23 -33.47 -25.91
C LYS A 726 -11.80 -33.18 -24.52
N ASP A 727 -12.08 -31.91 -24.20
CA ASP A 727 -12.54 -31.52 -22.88
C ASP A 727 -14.03 -31.78 -22.70
N TRP A 728 -14.39 -32.27 -21.52
CA TRP A 728 -15.76 -32.66 -21.15
C TRP A 728 -16.39 -33.68 -22.12
N PRO A 729 -15.75 -34.85 -22.35
CA PRO A 729 -16.27 -35.85 -23.27
C PRO A 729 -17.58 -36.49 -22.80
N GLN A 730 -17.86 -36.43 -21.50
CA GLN A 730 -19.03 -37.04 -20.85
C GLN A 730 -19.92 -36.02 -20.12
N ASP A 731 -19.42 -34.80 -19.89
CA ASP A 731 -20.05 -33.79 -19.05
C ASP A 731 -20.41 -32.54 -19.84
N LYS A 732 -21.24 -31.68 -19.25
CA LYS A 732 -21.52 -30.36 -19.85
C LYS A 732 -20.33 -29.42 -19.67
N LYS A 733 -19.92 -28.80 -20.76
CA LYS A 733 -18.98 -27.70 -20.76
C LYS A 733 -19.54 -26.51 -19.95
N PRO A 734 -18.74 -25.87 -19.06
CA PRO A 734 -19.13 -24.65 -18.37
C PRO A 734 -19.51 -23.53 -19.36
N ALA A 735 -20.53 -22.74 -19.04
CA ALA A 735 -21.02 -21.68 -19.92
C ALA A 735 -20.00 -20.54 -20.13
N ASP A 736 -19.12 -20.32 -19.14
CA ASP A 736 -18.07 -19.32 -19.15
C ASP A 736 -16.72 -19.84 -19.69
N ALA A 737 -16.71 -21.02 -20.32
CA ALA A 737 -15.54 -21.52 -21.04
C ALA A 737 -15.31 -20.72 -22.33
N ARG A 738 -14.04 -20.41 -22.63
CA ARG A 738 -13.62 -19.54 -23.76
C ARG A 738 -13.80 -20.12 -25.16
N TYR A 739 -14.23 -21.39 -25.28
CA TYR A 739 -14.35 -22.15 -26.53
C TYR A 739 -15.48 -23.14 -26.40
#